data_AF-A0AAW3ZN06-F1
#
_entry.id   AF-A0AAW3ZN06-F1
#
_cell.length_a   1.000
_cell.length_b   1.000
_cell.length_c   1.000
_cell.angle_alpha   90.00
_cell.angle_beta   90.00
_cell.angle_gamma   90.00
#
_symmetry.space_group_name_H-M   'P 1'
#
loop_
_entity.id
_entity.type
_entity.pdbx_description
1 polymer ?
#
loop_
_entity_poly.entity_id
_entity_poly.type
_entity_poly.pdbx_seq_one_letter_code
_entity_poly.pdbx_strand_id
1 'polypeptide(L)'
;MNHTLKTSLALALGVLTLPGLAMAQSTELQPGGNVSVAIPAQSFTNDVYIDIPEGAERITINASAADGSIDIDMLARFESAFPATTLDNRPPEAGWLTDHAQYLAVSPLANESITISQSSWQPIRAGRLYLSLINYAGSTAQTTVSASIGAQNDFVPITIVTNDSSNGSSDETCNVSGFSDSTARTPIRGNSGTTLGQQRQQAIAEAARLLGLQLRPSVPIRIQACWDNLDFGATGGVLAQAGPTGLFVSDTFATGTPATGGLRTELKFVRHRQSIYSKAAIAQQAGTPSCGVFSDSCSSSYDVRITFNLAPDQSAQTNRRFDYGFTAEGSVGSSFITTAMHEIIHGLGFVGLVDLRADDGDPVGGKLSSYDDVYGRWVRMTEDGSVPFLRGTDEQRAAALVGLNQARFAGPSAIVSVENPLINFPAPEQYIALHTPQTIAPGSTYSHISVAYPNQMMAAAVSSNAPRNMGLALDMLYDLGWSPNPTSAPEPVVKEGQYFDPLRNGHGFDFRRVAGTTDLYFMIYYSFDAAGNPEWFSTLGRVVDGLYLPPPNPFGDSLARNLFRPGQTPQTVEDDTPTFNGQVRIDFDNSATDSPACQQSPELRPDTGLGQLTLLFSDDPASLRWCSQLLLDGREGVTTDYSGIWFNPADPGWGITFLSFPGVGGDGLAAEIYYPDSTGRGRWATFQTATYVPGDEIPVMQVSNGYCRDCPAPDQLEFTQIGTIRVNLSTGNGGADSTVSLDVTYPGAEGGRFTRTDSPIVPGSEPQF
;
A
#
# COMPACT_ATOMS: atom_id res chain seq x y z
N MET A 1 -1.20 64.01 -9.86
CA MET A 1 -1.87 65.25 -10.32
C MET A 1 -2.00 65.20 -11.83
N ASN A 2 -3.05 65.80 -12.38
CA ASN A 2 -3.03 66.55 -13.63
C ASN A 2 -1.70 66.49 -14.42
N HIS A 3 -1.68 65.68 -15.48
CA HIS A 3 -1.59 66.17 -16.85
C HIS A 3 -1.95 65.04 -17.84
N THR A 4 -3.02 65.32 -18.62
CA THR A 4 -3.31 64.97 -20.04
C THR A 4 -3.17 63.53 -20.55
N LEU A 5 -4.23 62.81 -20.94
CA LEU A 5 -5.19 62.89 -22.07
C LEU A 5 -4.80 62.02 -23.30
N LYS A 6 -5.77 61.17 -23.69
CA LYS A 6 -6.15 60.58 -25.00
C LYS A 6 -5.35 61.11 -26.23
N THR A 7 -4.95 60.31 -27.23
CA THR A 7 -5.76 59.55 -28.21
C THR A 7 -4.85 58.75 -29.17
N SER A 8 -5.46 57.79 -29.88
CA SER A 8 -5.02 56.83 -30.92
C SER A 8 -3.93 57.19 -31.95
N LEU A 9 -3.19 56.16 -32.42
CA LEU A 9 -2.99 55.72 -33.83
C LEU A 9 -1.52 55.33 -34.16
N ALA A 10 -1.28 54.07 -34.54
CA ALA A 10 -0.54 53.66 -35.76
C ALA A 10 -0.02 52.22 -35.68
N LEU A 11 -0.43 51.46 -36.69
CA LEU A 11 0.01 50.12 -37.05
C LEU A 11 1.50 50.12 -37.44
N ALA A 12 2.30 49.27 -36.81
CA ALA A 12 3.58 48.82 -37.37
C ALA A 12 3.65 47.30 -37.21
N LEU A 13 3.46 46.60 -38.33
CA LEU A 13 3.74 45.17 -38.48
C LEU A 13 5.24 44.94 -38.21
N GLY A 14 5.55 44.55 -36.98
CA GLY A 14 6.76 43.80 -36.66
C GLY A 14 6.36 42.36 -36.46
N VAL A 15 6.61 41.51 -37.46
CA VAL A 15 6.53 40.06 -37.29
C VAL A 15 7.68 39.68 -36.35
N LEU A 16 7.45 39.78 -35.04
CA LEU A 16 8.13 38.91 -34.09
C LEU A 16 7.42 37.56 -34.20
N THR A 17 8.10 36.62 -34.85
CA THR A 17 7.82 35.21 -34.67
C THR A 17 7.94 34.90 -33.17
N LEU A 18 6.81 34.89 -32.47
CA LEU A 18 6.69 34.15 -31.22
C LEU A 18 7.16 32.73 -31.53
N PRO A 19 8.14 32.17 -30.82
CA PRO A 19 8.33 30.73 -30.87
C PRO A 19 6.99 30.14 -30.45
N GLY A 20 6.35 29.41 -31.35
CA GLY A 20 5.16 28.65 -31.00
C GLY A 20 5.48 27.85 -29.75
N LEU A 21 4.58 27.89 -28.77
CA LEU A 21 4.50 26.86 -27.74
C LEU A 21 4.33 25.54 -28.49
N ALA A 22 5.45 24.91 -28.84
CA ALA A 22 5.45 23.53 -29.27
C ALA A 22 4.95 22.76 -28.05
N MET A 23 3.73 22.24 -28.13
CA MET A 23 3.37 21.13 -27.27
C MET A 23 4.46 20.08 -27.46
N ALA A 24 5.18 19.73 -26.38
CA ALA A 24 6.15 18.67 -26.42
C ALA A 24 5.45 17.45 -27.04
N GLN A 25 5.94 16.99 -28.20
CA GLN A 25 5.36 15.83 -28.86
C GLN A 25 5.79 14.62 -28.05
N SER A 26 4.82 13.92 -27.45
CA SER A 26 5.10 12.62 -26.86
C SER A 26 5.59 11.66 -27.95
N THR A 27 6.65 10.94 -27.63
CA THR A 27 7.31 9.96 -28.47
C THR A 27 6.78 8.57 -28.16
N GLU A 28 6.26 7.91 -29.18
CA GLU A 28 5.84 6.51 -29.09
C GLU A 28 7.08 5.60 -29.10
N LEU A 29 7.20 4.78 -28.06
CA LEU A 29 8.11 3.64 -28.04
C LEU A 29 7.35 2.41 -28.54
N GLN A 30 7.67 2.00 -29.78
CA GLN A 30 7.10 0.80 -30.38
C GLN A 30 7.43 -0.45 -29.53
N PRO A 31 6.48 -1.34 -29.26
CA PRO A 31 6.77 -2.62 -28.63
C PRO A 31 7.84 -3.41 -29.40
N GLY A 32 8.93 -3.80 -28.73
CA GLY A 32 10.11 -4.42 -29.35
C GLY A 32 11.21 -3.42 -29.79
N GLY A 33 10.97 -2.11 -29.66
CA GLY A 33 11.86 -1.04 -30.08
C GLY A 33 12.63 -0.37 -28.93
N ASN A 34 13.30 0.73 -29.27
CA ASN A 34 13.94 1.65 -28.31
C ASN A 34 13.79 3.11 -28.76
N VAL A 35 13.94 4.02 -27.80
CA VAL A 35 13.95 5.47 -27.97
C VAL A 35 15.02 6.07 -27.06
N SER A 36 15.67 7.15 -27.51
CA SER A 36 16.58 7.92 -26.67
C SER A 36 15.96 9.28 -26.33
N VAL A 37 16.00 9.65 -25.05
CA VAL A 37 15.43 10.90 -24.53
C VAL A 37 16.47 11.63 -23.68
N ALA A 38 16.52 12.95 -23.84
CA ALA A 38 17.35 13.83 -23.04
C ALA A 38 16.53 14.36 -21.85
N ILE A 39 16.93 14.05 -20.63
CA ILE A 39 16.24 14.47 -19.41
C ILE A 39 17.09 15.56 -18.74
N PRO A 40 16.60 16.81 -18.60
CA PRO A 40 17.34 17.87 -17.94
C PRO A 40 17.76 17.50 -16.50
N ALA A 41 18.77 18.19 -15.98
CA ALA A 41 19.22 18.02 -14.60
C ALA A 41 18.08 18.29 -13.61
N GLN A 42 17.97 17.48 -12.55
CA GLN A 42 16.95 17.60 -11.49
C GLN A 42 15.53 17.81 -12.05
N SER A 43 15.16 16.99 -13.03
CA SER A 43 13.92 17.14 -13.78
C SER A 43 13.37 15.77 -14.19
N PHE A 44 12.17 15.76 -14.76
CA PHE A 44 11.52 14.57 -15.28
C PHE A 44 11.00 14.80 -16.70
N THR A 45 10.66 13.73 -17.41
CA THR A 45 9.93 13.78 -18.68
C THR A 45 8.81 12.75 -18.69
N ASN A 46 7.64 13.16 -19.18
CA ASN A 46 6.46 12.31 -19.41
C ASN A 46 6.26 12.06 -20.93
N ASP A 47 7.29 12.31 -21.74
CA ASP A 47 7.16 12.33 -23.19
C ASP A 47 7.26 10.94 -23.81
N VAL A 48 7.35 9.86 -23.04
CA VAL A 48 7.41 8.49 -23.59
C VAL A 48 6.15 7.72 -23.25
N TYR A 49 5.58 7.06 -24.25
CA TYR A 49 4.47 6.13 -24.08
C TYR A 49 4.64 4.90 -24.97
N ILE A 50 3.93 3.83 -24.63
CA ILE A 50 3.88 2.57 -25.38
C ILE A 50 2.40 2.26 -25.64
N ASP A 51 2.02 2.06 -26.90
CA ASP A 51 0.70 1.53 -27.23
C ASP A 51 0.78 0.00 -27.24
N ILE A 52 0.21 -0.62 -26.20
CA ILE A 52 0.24 -2.06 -25.97
C ILE A 52 -0.74 -2.74 -26.93
N PRO A 53 -0.28 -3.73 -27.74
CA PRO A 53 -1.14 -4.38 -28.72
C PRO A 53 -2.13 -5.35 -28.06
N GLU A 54 -3.24 -5.61 -28.75
CA GLU A 54 -4.20 -6.65 -28.35
C GLU A 54 -3.52 -8.02 -28.28
N GLY A 55 -3.82 -8.78 -27.22
CA GLY A 55 -3.24 -10.11 -26.98
C GLY A 55 -1.82 -10.10 -26.40
N ALA A 56 -1.23 -8.94 -26.08
CA ALA A 56 0.02 -8.91 -25.33
C ALA A 56 -0.14 -9.58 -23.96
N GLU A 57 0.75 -10.52 -23.66
CA GLU A 57 0.74 -11.27 -22.39
C GLU A 57 1.76 -10.74 -21.38
N ARG A 58 2.83 -10.13 -21.88
CA ARG A 58 3.90 -9.59 -21.06
C ARG A 58 4.64 -8.48 -21.79
N ILE A 59 5.05 -7.45 -21.06
CA ILE A 59 5.99 -6.44 -21.51
C ILE A 59 7.09 -6.24 -20.47
N THR A 60 8.33 -6.12 -20.94
CA THR A 60 9.47 -5.69 -20.12
C THR A 60 10.03 -4.41 -20.69
N ILE A 61 10.16 -3.39 -19.84
CA ILE A 61 10.62 -2.04 -20.18
C ILE A 61 11.92 -1.83 -19.44
N ASN A 62 12.96 -1.38 -20.14
CA ASN A 62 14.25 -1.08 -19.54
C ASN A 62 14.63 0.37 -19.86
N ALA A 63 15.11 1.09 -18.86
CA ALA A 63 15.79 2.37 -19.02
C ALA A 63 17.27 2.22 -18.67
N SER A 64 18.14 2.90 -19.42
CA SER A 64 19.58 2.96 -19.15
C SER A 64 20.13 4.30 -19.63
N ALA A 65 20.99 4.94 -18.84
CA ALA A 65 21.73 6.12 -19.28
C ALA A 65 23.12 5.74 -19.80
N ALA A 66 23.66 6.57 -20.70
CA ALA A 66 25.03 6.38 -21.22
C ALA A 66 26.09 6.44 -20.10
N ASP A 67 25.86 7.27 -19.08
CA ASP A 67 26.60 7.24 -17.83
C ASP A 67 25.81 6.43 -16.79
N GLY A 68 26.23 5.20 -16.56
CA GLY A 68 25.57 4.27 -15.63
C GLY A 68 25.61 4.70 -14.16
N SER A 69 26.34 5.76 -13.81
CA SER A 69 26.38 6.31 -12.45
C SER A 69 25.32 7.38 -12.17
N ILE A 70 24.62 7.85 -13.21
CA ILE A 70 23.50 8.78 -13.06
C ILE A 70 22.30 8.04 -12.48
N ASP A 71 21.64 8.65 -11.52
CA ASP A 71 20.40 8.15 -10.91
C ASP A 71 19.20 8.52 -11.81
N ILE A 72 18.59 7.48 -12.40
CA ILE A 72 17.41 7.60 -13.27
C ILE A 72 16.33 6.67 -12.74
N ASP A 73 15.20 7.23 -12.33
CA ASP A 73 14.04 6.45 -11.96
C ASP A 73 13.07 6.32 -13.15
N MET A 74 12.31 5.21 -13.17
CA MET A 74 11.26 4.96 -14.14
C MET A 74 9.95 4.62 -13.44
N LEU A 75 8.89 5.33 -13.83
CA LEU A 75 7.52 5.10 -13.37
C LEU A 75 6.63 4.76 -14.57
N ALA A 76 5.61 3.93 -14.37
CA ALA A 76 4.66 3.60 -15.41
C ALA A 76 3.22 3.53 -14.90
N ARG A 77 2.27 3.89 -15.77
CA ARG A 77 0.83 3.77 -15.51
C ARG A 77 0.00 3.65 -16.79
N PHE A 78 -1.12 2.97 -16.70
CA PHE A 78 -2.10 2.86 -17.78
C PHE A 78 -3.07 4.06 -17.80
N GLU A 79 -3.75 4.21 -18.94
CA GLU A 79 -4.99 4.99 -19.18
C GLU A 79 -4.87 6.52 -19.11
N SER A 80 -4.22 7.07 -18.09
CA SER A 80 -4.00 8.51 -17.95
C SER A 80 -2.52 8.83 -17.92
N ALA A 81 -2.12 9.86 -18.68
CA ALA A 81 -0.77 10.39 -18.60
C ALA A 81 -0.45 10.86 -17.18
N PHE A 82 0.83 10.81 -16.80
CA PHE A 82 1.31 11.51 -15.62
C PHE A 82 1.02 13.01 -15.77
N PRO A 83 0.35 13.63 -14.78
CA PRO A 83 0.06 15.06 -14.83
C PRO A 83 1.33 15.90 -14.99
N ALA A 84 1.31 16.82 -15.96
CA ALA A 84 2.43 17.73 -16.18
C ALA A 84 2.50 18.84 -15.12
N THR A 85 1.38 19.10 -14.44
CA THR A 85 1.27 20.11 -13.37
C THR A 85 0.33 19.65 -12.26
N THR A 86 0.55 20.16 -11.05
CA THR A 86 -0.37 20.10 -9.92
C THR A 86 -1.60 20.99 -10.15
N LEU A 87 -2.60 20.92 -9.25
CA LEU A 87 -3.85 21.70 -9.35
C LEU A 87 -3.64 23.22 -9.41
N ASP A 88 -2.51 23.72 -8.93
CA ASP A 88 -2.13 25.12 -8.92
C ASP A 88 -1.03 25.46 -9.95
N ASN A 89 -0.92 24.64 -11.01
CA ASN A 89 -0.02 24.83 -12.15
C ASN A 89 1.49 24.80 -11.82
N ARG A 90 1.92 24.18 -10.72
CA ARG A 90 3.35 23.91 -10.45
C ARG A 90 3.78 22.57 -11.08
N PRO A 91 5.05 22.36 -11.45
CA PRO A 91 5.55 21.04 -11.81
C PRO A 91 5.41 20.08 -10.61
N PRO A 92 4.93 18.84 -10.79
CA PRO A 92 4.89 17.86 -9.73
C PRO A 92 6.30 17.50 -9.24
N GLU A 93 6.41 17.24 -7.94
CA GLU A 93 7.62 16.68 -7.34
C GLU A 93 7.72 15.18 -7.61
N ALA A 94 8.92 14.61 -7.52
CA ALA A 94 9.17 13.19 -7.78
C ALA A 94 8.30 12.28 -6.91
N GLY A 95 8.21 12.55 -5.60
CA GLY A 95 7.35 11.76 -4.70
C GLY A 95 5.88 11.75 -5.11
N TRP A 96 5.37 12.87 -5.61
CA TRP A 96 4.00 12.96 -6.11
C TRP A 96 3.79 12.09 -7.36
N LEU A 97 4.77 12.07 -8.28
CA LEU A 97 4.72 11.18 -9.45
C LEU A 97 4.72 9.71 -9.02
N THR A 98 5.57 9.34 -8.06
CA THR A 98 5.63 7.97 -7.55
C THR A 98 4.32 7.55 -6.87
N ASP A 99 3.70 8.43 -6.09
CA ASP A 99 2.38 8.18 -5.49
C ASP A 99 1.26 8.02 -6.54
N HIS A 100 1.47 8.49 -7.77
CA HIS A 100 0.54 8.35 -8.89
C HIS A 100 0.96 7.27 -9.89
N ALA A 101 2.02 6.51 -9.61
CA ALA A 101 2.48 5.43 -10.44
C ALA A 101 1.77 4.11 -10.09
N GLN A 102 1.52 3.27 -11.11
CA GLN A 102 1.05 1.90 -10.92
C GLN A 102 2.21 0.92 -10.82
N TYR A 103 3.34 1.28 -11.45
CA TYR A 103 4.61 0.57 -11.43
C TYR A 103 5.74 1.56 -11.21
N LEU A 104 6.79 1.12 -10.51
CA LEU A 104 7.98 1.91 -10.25
C LEU A 104 9.23 1.05 -10.36
N ALA A 105 10.34 1.70 -10.66
CA ALA A 105 11.69 1.18 -10.60
C ALA A 105 12.61 2.37 -10.25
N VAL A 106 13.07 2.40 -8.99
CA VAL A 106 13.67 3.57 -8.33
C VAL A 106 15.04 3.27 -7.70
N SER A 107 16.01 2.78 -8.46
CA SER A 107 17.33 2.41 -7.93
C SER A 107 18.35 3.56 -8.01
N PRO A 108 19.43 3.55 -7.20
CA PRO A 108 20.40 4.66 -7.17
C PRO A 108 21.27 4.85 -8.43
N LEU A 109 21.00 4.13 -9.51
CA LEU A 109 21.82 4.07 -10.73
C LEU A 109 20.93 4.17 -11.97
N ALA A 110 21.55 4.17 -13.15
CA ALA A 110 20.82 4.53 -14.37
C ALA A 110 19.92 3.42 -14.92
N ASN A 111 20.03 2.20 -14.39
CA ASN A 111 19.46 1.01 -14.99
C ASN A 111 18.19 0.59 -14.28
N GLU A 112 17.05 0.84 -14.92
CA GLU A 112 15.74 0.47 -14.40
C GLU A 112 15.05 -0.55 -15.28
N SER A 113 14.24 -1.41 -14.65
CA SER A 113 13.48 -2.44 -15.35
C SER A 113 12.10 -2.61 -14.72
N ILE A 114 11.05 -2.51 -15.53
CA ILE A 114 9.67 -2.83 -15.14
C ILE A 114 9.16 -3.95 -16.04
N THR A 115 8.57 -4.98 -15.45
CA THR A 115 7.88 -6.09 -16.12
C THR A 115 6.42 -6.11 -15.72
N ILE A 116 5.54 -6.04 -16.71
CA ILE A 116 4.09 -6.14 -16.52
C ILE A 116 3.61 -7.38 -17.25
N SER A 117 2.90 -8.26 -16.54
CA SER A 117 2.32 -9.49 -17.09
C SER A 117 0.80 -9.51 -16.84
N GLN A 118 0.12 -10.57 -17.26
CA GLN A 118 -1.29 -10.76 -16.92
C GLN A 118 -1.51 -11.01 -15.42
N SER A 119 -0.48 -11.43 -14.68
CA SER A 119 -0.57 -11.73 -13.24
C SER A 119 -0.20 -10.56 -12.34
N SER A 120 0.33 -9.47 -12.92
CA SER A 120 0.55 -8.22 -12.21
C SER A 120 -0.78 -7.66 -11.69
N TRP A 121 -0.73 -6.92 -10.58
CA TRP A 121 -1.93 -6.36 -9.96
C TRP A 121 -2.67 -5.38 -10.87
N GLN A 122 -1.92 -4.58 -11.62
CA GLN A 122 -2.44 -3.76 -12.72
C GLN A 122 -2.12 -4.46 -14.05
N PRO A 123 -2.84 -5.53 -14.42
CA PRO A 123 -2.42 -6.47 -15.46
C PRO A 123 -2.20 -5.78 -16.80
N ILE A 124 -1.30 -6.36 -17.60
CA ILE A 124 -1.11 -5.93 -18.99
C ILE A 124 -2.43 -6.01 -19.76
N ARG A 125 -2.72 -4.97 -20.53
CA ARG A 125 -3.93 -4.85 -21.35
C ARG A 125 -3.65 -3.98 -22.56
N ALA A 126 -4.44 -4.16 -23.61
CA ALA A 126 -4.39 -3.31 -24.78
C ALA A 126 -4.70 -1.86 -24.39
N GLY A 127 -3.96 -0.90 -24.95
CA GLY A 127 -4.10 0.51 -24.62
C GLY A 127 -2.77 1.18 -24.34
N ARG A 128 -2.83 2.45 -23.95
CA ARG A 128 -1.63 3.27 -23.75
C ARG A 128 -1.06 3.09 -22.35
N LEU A 129 0.22 2.78 -22.30
CA LEU A 129 1.06 2.82 -21.11
C LEU A 129 1.94 4.08 -21.16
N TYR A 130 1.84 4.92 -20.15
CA TYR A 130 2.61 6.16 -20.03
C TYR A 130 3.80 5.95 -19.12
N LEU A 131 4.95 6.54 -19.48
CA LEU A 131 6.16 6.51 -18.68
C LEU A 131 6.50 7.90 -18.14
N SER A 132 7.01 7.95 -16.92
CA SER A 132 7.71 9.11 -16.37
C SER A 132 9.13 8.70 -16.04
N LEU A 133 10.11 9.42 -16.58
CA LEU A 133 11.54 9.20 -16.32
C LEU A 133 12.06 10.39 -15.51
N ILE A 134 12.70 10.13 -14.37
CA ILE A 134 13.16 11.17 -13.45
C ILE A 134 14.68 11.14 -13.40
N ASN A 135 15.32 12.31 -13.50
CA ASN A 135 16.76 12.49 -13.41
C ASN A 135 17.12 13.30 -12.17
N TYR A 136 17.79 12.66 -11.21
CA TYR A 136 18.23 13.31 -9.97
C TYR A 136 19.62 13.93 -10.08
N ALA A 137 20.35 13.67 -11.17
CA ALA A 137 21.69 14.22 -11.34
C ALA A 137 21.65 15.74 -11.64
N GLY A 138 22.75 16.41 -11.28
CA GLY A 138 22.99 17.82 -11.59
C GLY A 138 23.33 18.10 -13.08
N SER A 139 23.29 17.09 -13.93
CA SER A 139 23.55 17.16 -15.38
C SER A 139 22.41 16.54 -16.17
N THR A 140 22.29 16.90 -17.46
CA THR A 140 21.33 16.27 -18.36
C THR A 140 21.71 14.81 -18.62
N ALA A 141 20.76 13.90 -18.43
CA ALA A 141 20.91 12.48 -18.73
C ALA A 141 20.46 12.16 -20.17
N GLN A 142 21.27 11.38 -20.89
CA GLN A 142 20.87 10.76 -22.15
C GLN A 142 20.44 9.32 -21.87
N THR A 143 19.14 9.09 -21.84
CA THR A 143 18.54 7.83 -21.41
C THR A 143 17.96 7.10 -22.62
N THR A 144 18.34 5.84 -22.81
CA THR A 144 17.71 4.93 -23.75
C THR A 144 16.66 4.11 -23.03
N VAL A 145 15.42 4.16 -23.52
CA VAL A 145 14.31 3.32 -23.07
C VAL A 145 14.01 2.28 -24.14
N SER A 146 13.84 1.04 -23.75
CA SER A 146 13.50 -0.07 -24.63
C SER A 146 12.32 -0.85 -24.07
N ALA A 147 11.53 -1.46 -24.94
CA ALA A 147 10.41 -2.30 -24.56
C ALA A 147 10.46 -3.62 -25.34
N SER A 148 10.20 -4.75 -24.69
CA SER A 148 10.09 -6.06 -25.33
C SER A 148 8.79 -6.74 -24.93
N ILE A 149 8.13 -7.38 -25.90
CA ILE A 149 6.97 -8.24 -25.65
C ILE A 149 7.46 -9.66 -25.41
N GLY A 150 6.97 -10.29 -24.35
CA GLY A 150 7.24 -11.68 -24.00
C GLY A 150 5.96 -12.50 -23.93
N ALA A 151 6.14 -13.80 -23.67
CA ALA A 151 5.04 -14.69 -23.31
C ALA A 151 4.75 -14.58 -21.80
N GLN A 152 3.51 -14.89 -21.39
CA GLN A 152 3.12 -14.92 -19.97
C GLN A 152 4.05 -15.80 -19.14
N ASN A 153 4.48 -16.92 -19.72
CA ASN A 153 5.30 -17.92 -19.06
C ASN A 153 6.80 -17.60 -19.05
N ASP A 154 7.27 -16.52 -19.67
CA ASP A 154 8.69 -16.18 -19.61
C ASP A 154 9.14 -15.99 -18.15
N PHE A 155 10.39 -16.31 -17.83
CA PHE A 155 10.88 -16.19 -16.46
C PHE A 155 12.37 -15.86 -16.41
N VAL A 156 12.80 -15.30 -15.29
CA VAL A 156 14.19 -14.96 -15.00
C VAL A 156 14.82 -16.05 -14.14
N PRO A 157 16.00 -16.58 -14.46
CA PRO A 157 16.69 -17.54 -13.60
C PRO A 157 17.02 -16.97 -12.22
N ILE A 158 16.90 -17.81 -11.18
CA ILE A 158 17.34 -17.47 -9.82
C ILE A 158 18.87 -17.42 -9.80
N THR A 159 19.41 -16.34 -9.23
CA THR A 159 20.85 -16.12 -9.12
C THR A 159 21.34 -16.40 -7.71
N ILE A 160 22.27 -17.34 -7.58
CA ILE A 160 22.95 -17.64 -6.32
C ILE A 160 24.31 -16.95 -6.32
N VAL A 161 24.61 -16.17 -5.29
CA VAL A 161 25.89 -15.51 -5.08
C VAL A 161 26.67 -16.28 -4.02
N THR A 162 27.78 -16.88 -4.45
CA THR A 162 28.64 -17.76 -3.62
C THR A 162 30.04 -17.18 -3.39
N ASN A 163 30.26 -15.91 -3.72
CA ASN A 163 31.57 -15.26 -3.70
C ASN A 163 31.54 -13.86 -3.07
N ASP A 164 30.43 -13.48 -2.45
CA ASP A 164 30.33 -12.22 -1.71
C ASP A 164 30.21 -12.51 -0.21
N SER A 165 31.25 -12.11 0.53
CA SER A 165 31.31 -12.21 1.98
C SER A 165 30.75 -10.98 2.70
N SER A 166 30.14 -10.04 1.97
CA SER A 166 29.56 -8.83 2.55
C SER A 166 28.43 -9.17 3.53
N ASN A 167 28.27 -8.32 4.55
CA ASN A 167 27.24 -8.46 5.55
C ASN A 167 25.96 -7.79 5.03
N GLY A 168 24.95 -8.58 4.69
CA GLY A 168 23.60 -8.08 4.38
C GLY A 168 22.83 -7.54 5.60
N SER A 169 23.33 -7.79 6.82
CA SER A 169 22.87 -7.25 8.10
C SER A 169 24.05 -7.23 9.10
N SER A 170 24.02 -6.36 10.11
CA SER A 170 25.20 -5.96 10.89
C SER A 170 25.90 -7.05 11.73
N ASP A 171 25.30 -8.24 11.92
CA ASP A 171 25.73 -9.14 13.02
C ASP A 171 26.31 -10.50 12.61
N GLU A 172 26.42 -10.86 11.32
CA GLU A 172 26.97 -12.18 10.94
C GLU A 172 27.74 -12.17 9.60
N THR A 173 29.03 -12.51 9.64
CA THR A 173 29.90 -12.59 8.46
C THR A 173 29.53 -13.75 7.53
N CYS A 174 29.25 -13.46 6.26
CA CYS A 174 28.97 -14.50 5.28
C CYS A 174 30.25 -15.24 4.88
N ASN A 175 30.45 -16.45 5.39
CA ASN A 175 31.58 -17.30 5.00
C ASN A 175 31.28 -18.04 3.69
N VAL A 176 31.99 -17.66 2.63
CA VAL A 176 31.86 -18.24 1.29
C VAL A 176 32.90 -19.33 0.98
N SER A 177 33.87 -19.56 1.89
CA SER A 177 35.02 -20.44 1.63
C SER A 177 34.63 -21.89 1.32
N GLY A 178 33.50 -22.36 1.84
CA GLY A 178 32.96 -23.69 1.58
C GLY A 178 32.70 -23.97 0.10
N PHE A 179 32.43 -22.95 -0.72
CA PHE A 179 32.26 -23.08 -2.16
C PHE A 179 33.59 -23.18 -2.93
N SER A 180 34.70 -22.82 -2.31
CA SER A 180 36.06 -22.90 -2.88
C SER A 180 36.88 -24.07 -2.35
N ASP A 181 36.28 -24.98 -1.57
CA ASP A 181 36.97 -26.11 -0.96
C ASP A 181 37.63 -27.01 -2.03
N SER A 182 38.94 -27.15 -1.94
CA SER A 182 39.78 -27.88 -2.90
C SER A 182 39.91 -29.38 -2.60
N THR A 183 39.27 -29.88 -1.54
CA THR A 183 39.28 -31.30 -1.18
C THR A 183 38.78 -32.15 -2.34
N ALA A 184 39.61 -33.07 -2.82
CA ALA A 184 39.29 -33.90 -3.98
C ALA A 184 38.04 -34.77 -3.74
N ARG A 185 37.17 -34.81 -4.75
CA ARG A 185 35.94 -35.63 -4.79
C ARG A 185 35.81 -36.30 -6.15
N THR A 186 35.24 -37.50 -6.17
CA THR A 186 34.83 -38.14 -7.41
C THR A 186 33.47 -37.58 -7.85
N PRO A 187 33.24 -37.30 -9.14
CA PRO A 187 31.92 -36.96 -9.67
C PRO A 187 30.83 -37.93 -9.19
N ILE A 188 29.64 -37.41 -8.92
CA ILE A 188 28.54 -38.19 -8.32
C ILE A 188 27.20 -37.84 -8.97
N ARG A 189 26.53 -38.86 -9.53
CA ARG A 189 25.11 -38.83 -9.95
C ARG A 189 24.72 -37.53 -10.70
N GLY A 190 25.46 -37.20 -11.75
CA GLY A 190 25.23 -36.01 -12.60
C GLY A 190 26.03 -34.77 -12.20
N ASN A 191 26.50 -34.70 -10.95
CA ASN A 191 27.43 -33.66 -10.50
C ASN A 191 28.85 -33.98 -10.95
N SER A 192 29.39 -33.14 -11.84
CA SER A 192 30.70 -33.31 -12.48
C SER A 192 31.86 -32.75 -11.65
N GLY A 193 31.57 -32.13 -10.51
CA GLY A 193 32.57 -31.52 -9.64
C GLY A 193 33.63 -32.52 -9.17
N THR A 194 34.89 -32.11 -9.26
CA THR A 194 36.08 -32.89 -8.86
C THR A 194 36.67 -32.47 -7.52
N THR A 195 36.14 -31.39 -6.92
CA THR A 195 36.39 -30.99 -5.55
C THR A 195 35.09 -30.81 -4.78
N LEU A 196 35.15 -30.79 -3.44
CA LEU A 196 33.97 -30.55 -2.61
C LEU A 196 33.34 -29.19 -2.91
N GLY A 197 34.14 -28.12 -3.08
CA GLY A 197 33.65 -26.80 -3.46
C GLY A 197 32.93 -26.79 -4.82
N GLN A 198 33.52 -27.46 -5.83
CA GLN A 198 32.87 -27.60 -7.14
C GLN A 198 31.54 -28.36 -7.05
N GLN A 199 31.47 -29.43 -6.24
CA GLN A 199 30.22 -30.16 -6.06
C GLN A 199 29.16 -29.31 -5.36
N ARG A 200 29.53 -28.53 -4.34
CA ARG A 200 28.63 -27.57 -3.66
C ARG A 200 28.09 -26.51 -4.62
N GLN A 201 28.96 -25.88 -5.42
CA GLN A 201 28.56 -24.87 -6.41
C GLN A 201 27.62 -25.44 -7.47
N GLN A 202 27.91 -26.64 -7.99
CA GLN A 202 27.06 -27.28 -8.98
C GLN A 202 25.71 -27.71 -8.39
N ALA A 203 25.69 -28.21 -7.15
CA ALA A 203 24.46 -28.62 -6.48
C ALA A 203 23.55 -27.44 -6.14
N ILE A 204 24.09 -26.32 -5.63
CA ILE A 204 23.28 -25.13 -5.35
C ILE A 204 22.74 -24.48 -6.63
N ALA A 205 23.53 -24.50 -7.72
CA ALA A 205 23.06 -24.05 -9.03
C ALA A 205 21.93 -24.92 -9.57
N GLU A 206 21.99 -26.25 -9.35
CA GLU A 206 20.92 -27.17 -9.73
C GLU A 206 19.65 -26.93 -8.90
N ALA A 207 19.77 -26.66 -7.60
CA ALA A 207 18.63 -26.26 -6.76
C ALA A 207 17.97 -24.98 -7.30
N ALA A 208 18.75 -23.95 -7.61
CA ALA A 208 18.26 -22.70 -8.18
C ALA A 208 17.57 -22.91 -9.54
N ARG A 209 18.13 -23.76 -10.40
CA ARG A 209 17.54 -24.14 -11.69
C ARG A 209 16.18 -24.81 -11.52
N LEU A 210 16.08 -25.79 -10.61
CA LEU A 210 14.84 -26.52 -10.33
C LEU A 210 13.76 -25.61 -9.75
N LEU A 211 14.12 -24.72 -8.82
CA LEU A 211 13.20 -23.73 -8.27
C LEU A 211 12.73 -22.74 -9.36
N GLY A 212 13.66 -22.20 -10.16
CA GLY A 212 13.34 -21.25 -11.23
C GLY A 212 12.40 -21.84 -12.28
N LEU A 213 12.57 -23.11 -12.64
CA LEU A 213 11.67 -23.80 -13.59
C LEU A 213 10.26 -24.02 -13.05
N GLN A 214 10.10 -24.18 -11.74
CA GLN A 214 8.81 -24.45 -11.10
C GLN A 214 8.08 -23.14 -10.76
N LEU A 215 8.79 -22.20 -10.13
CA LEU A 215 8.23 -20.92 -9.69
C LEU A 215 8.04 -19.94 -10.85
N ARG A 216 8.94 -19.97 -11.84
CA ARG A 216 8.96 -19.07 -13.02
C ARG A 216 8.85 -17.58 -12.64
N PRO A 217 9.77 -17.03 -11.83
CA PRO A 217 9.68 -15.65 -11.39
C PRO A 217 9.79 -14.66 -12.56
N SER A 218 9.02 -13.58 -12.52
CA SER A 218 9.02 -12.57 -13.59
C SER A 218 10.18 -11.59 -13.47
N VAL A 219 10.77 -11.48 -12.28
CA VAL A 219 11.91 -10.60 -11.95
C VAL A 219 13.08 -11.41 -11.38
N PRO A 220 14.32 -10.88 -11.40
CA PRO A 220 15.47 -11.55 -10.81
C PRO A 220 15.28 -11.77 -9.30
N ILE A 221 15.63 -12.98 -8.83
CA ILE A 221 15.79 -13.29 -7.41
C ILE A 221 17.28 -13.52 -7.13
N ARG A 222 17.85 -12.77 -6.20
CA ARG A 222 19.26 -12.86 -5.79
C ARG A 222 19.38 -13.47 -4.40
N ILE A 223 20.13 -14.55 -4.28
CA ILE A 223 20.30 -15.28 -3.03
C ILE A 223 21.76 -15.23 -2.59
N GLN A 224 22.03 -14.72 -1.39
CA GLN A 224 23.34 -14.79 -0.76
C GLN A 224 23.50 -16.16 -0.09
N ALA A 225 24.49 -16.93 -0.53
CA ALA A 225 24.78 -18.25 0.05
C ALA A 225 26.03 -18.22 0.92
N CYS A 226 25.88 -18.63 2.17
CA CYS A 226 26.90 -18.63 3.20
C CYS A 226 27.06 -20.03 3.82
N TRP A 227 28.14 -20.22 4.58
CA TRP A 227 28.42 -21.41 5.37
C TRP A 227 28.65 -21.04 6.83
N ASP A 228 28.18 -21.83 7.77
CA ASP A 228 28.53 -21.69 9.19
C ASP A 228 28.47 -23.03 9.94
N ASN A 229 28.86 -23.05 11.21
CA ASN A 229 28.68 -24.19 12.11
C ASN A 229 27.36 -24.02 12.88
N LEU A 230 26.29 -24.60 12.34
CA LEU A 230 24.98 -24.65 13.01
C LEU A 230 24.89 -25.87 13.94
N ASP A 231 23.94 -25.88 14.86
CA ASP A 231 23.80 -26.97 15.85
C ASP A 231 23.55 -28.33 15.15
N PHE A 232 24.50 -29.25 15.34
CA PHE A 232 24.49 -30.58 14.71
C PHE A 232 25.24 -31.59 15.58
N GLY A 233 24.47 -32.43 16.28
CA GLY A 233 24.98 -33.38 17.26
C GLY A 233 25.15 -34.80 16.73
N ALA A 234 25.22 -35.78 17.63
CA ALA A 234 25.37 -37.20 17.29
C ALA A 234 24.10 -37.83 16.66
N THR A 235 22.93 -37.20 16.84
CA THR A 235 21.62 -37.71 16.40
C THR A 235 21.03 -36.95 15.22
N GLY A 236 21.68 -35.87 14.75
CA GLY A 236 21.16 -34.96 13.72
C GLY A 236 21.24 -33.51 14.18
N GLY A 237 20.63 -32.61 13.42
CA GLY A 237 20.55 -31.19 13.73
C GLY A 237 20.19 -30.35 12.51
N VAL A 238 20.47 -29.06 12.58
CA VAL A 238 20.17 -28.08 11.52
C VAL A 238 21.12 -28.32 10.34
N LEU A 239 20.55 -28.59 9.17
CA LEU A 239 21.33 -28.79 7.94
C LEU A 239 21.66 -27.45 7.27
N ALA A 240 20.70 -26.54 7.27
CA ALA A 240 20.82 -25.19 6.79
C ALA A 240 19.71 -24.35 7.43
N GLN A 241 19.78 -23.04 7.23
CA GLN A 241 18.71 -22.11 7.56
C GLN A 241 18.67 -21.02 6.48
N ALA A 242 17.48 -20.55 6.16
CA ALA A 242 17.32 -19.37 5.31
C ALA A 242 16.11 -18.54 5.70
N GLY A 243 16.12 -17.30 5.25
CA GLY A 243 15.02 -16.38 5.41
C GLY A 243 15.10 -15.22 4.43
N PRO A 244 14.00 -14.46 4.30
CA PRO A 244 14.04 -13.21 3.55
C PRO A 244 15.01 -12.24 4.23
N THR A 245 15.75 -11.46 3.44
CA THR A 245 16.65 -10.42 3.96
C THR A 245 15.91 -9.19 4.49
N GLY A 246 14.62 -9.07 4.15
CA GLY A 246 13.75 -8.01 4.62
C GLY A 246 12.29 -8.43 4.57
N LEU A 247 11.53 -7.90 5.53
CA LEU A 247 10.08 -8.01 5.62
C LEU A 247 9.51 -6.60 5.49
N PHE A 248 8.49 -6.42 4.68
CA PHE A 248 7.93 -5.10 4.43
C PHE A 248 6.41 -5.16 4.34
N VAL A 249 5.79 -4.05 4.72
CA VAL A 249 4.36 -3.81 4.59
C VAL A 249 4.19 -2.51 3.81
N SER A 250 3.18 -2.45 2.94
CA SER A 250 2.88 -1.27 2.12
C SER A 250 2.01 -0.29 2.91
N ASP A 251 2.59 0.32 3.92
CA ASP A 251 1.81 1.04 4.94
C ASP A 251 2.40 2.42 5.30
N THR A 252 3.43 2.88 4.62
CA THR A 252 4.13 4.09 5.06
C THR A 252 3.36 5.40 4.80
N PHE A 253 2.95 6.03 5.90
CA PHE A 253 2.86 7.48 6.11
C PHE A 253 3.78 7.77 7.30
N ALA A 254 4.76 8.67 7.12
CA ALA A 254 6.06 8.63 7.78
C ALA A 254 6.10 8.71 9.33
N THR A 255 7.15 8.11 9.91
CA THR A 255 7.82 8.65 11.11
C THR A 255 9.33 8.71 10.87
N GLY A 256 9.89 9.93 10.77
CA GLY A 256 11.34 10.16 10.82
C GLY A 256 11.92 11.15 9.79
N THR A 257 11.87 12.44 10.12
CA THR A 257 12.63 13.60 9.61
C THR A 257 12.76 13.85 8.09
N PRO A 258 12.23 14.98 7.57
CA PRO A 258 12.38 15.43 6.19
C PRO A 258 13.73 16.12 5.97
N ALA A 259 14.53 15.63 5.03
CA ALA A 259 15.65 16.38 4.46
C ALA A 259 15.53 16.58 2.94
N THR A 260 14.64 15.88 2.26
CA THR A 260 14.32 16.03 0.83
C THR A 260 12.90 15.52 0.60
N GLY A 261 12.00 16.37 0.10
CA GLY A 261 10.57 16.11 -0.03
C GLY A 261 10.21 14.78 -0.68
N GLY A 262 9.36 14.01 -0.01
CA GLY A 262 8.78 12.78 -0.51
C GLY A 262 8.07 12.00 0.61
N LEU A 263 6.75 11.86 0.47
CA LEU A 263 6.01 10.77 1.12
C LEU A 263 6.67 9.44 0.71
N ARG A 264 6.79 8.48 1.63
CA ARG A 264 7.23 7.12 1.25
C ARG A 264 6.10 6.50 0.44
N THR A 265 6.44 6.00 -0.74
CA THR A 265 5.49 5.48 -1.72
C THR A 265 4.74 4.28 -1.17
N GLU A 266 3.42 4.32 -1.25
CA GLU A 266 2.59 3.14 -1.11
C GLU A 266 2.90 2.17 -2.27
N LEU A 267 3.14 0.90 -1.96
CA LEU A 267 3.42 -0.14 -2.95
C LEU A 267 2.09 -0.56 -3.61
N LYS A 268 1.56 0.28 -4.51
CA LYS A 268 0.25 0.11 -5.14
C LYS A 268 0.09 -1.17 -5.95
N PHE A 269 1.19 -1.84 -6.25
CA PHE A 269 1.28 -3.09 -6.99
C PHE A 269 1.15 -4.35 -6.11
N VAL A 270 1.05 -4.22 -4.79
CA VAL A 270 0.86 -5.34 -3.85
C VAL A 270 -0.63 -5.58 -3.59
N ARG A 271 -1.09 -6.84 -3.60
CA ARG A 271 -2.52 -7.20 -3.48
C ARG A 271 -3.12 -6.95 -2.09
N HIS A 272 -2.35 -7.18 -1.04
CA HIS A 272 -2.78 -6.95 0.36
C HIS A 272 -1.86 -5.90 0.98
N ARG A 273 -2.13 -4.62 0.74
CA ARG A 273 -1.19 -3.52 1.02
C ARG A 273 -0.83 -3.40 2.52
N GLN A 274 -1.65 -3.96 3.41
CA GLN A 274 -1.46 -3.91 4.86
C GLN A 274 -1.05 -5.25 5.47
N SER A 275 -0.54 -6.16 4.63
CA SER A 275 0.10 -7.39 5.10
C SER A 275 1.61 -7.33 4.92
N ILE A 276 2.33 -8.02 5.81
CA ILE A 276 3.78 -8.19 5.71
C ILE A 276 4.10 -9.25 4.65
N TYR A 277 4.99 -8.90 3.72
CA TYR A 277 5.55 -9.78 2.69
C TYR A 277 7.07 -9.88 2.82
N SER A 278 7.63 -10.95 2.25
CA SER A 278 9.07 -11.05 2.00
C SER A 278 9.51 -10.03 0.94
N LYS A 279 10.77 -9.59 1.02
CA LYS A 279 11.43 -8.73 0.00
C LYS A 279 11.20 -9.25 -1.42
N ALA A 280 11.41 -10.55 -1.61
CA ALA A 280 11.27 -11.24 -2.89
C ALA A 280 9.83 -11.21 -3.44
N ALA A 281 8.83 -11.45 -2.59
CA ALA A 281 7.42 -11.46 -2.99
C ALA A 281 6.93 -10.06 -3.38
N ILE A 282 7.45 -9.01 -2.74
CA ILE A 282 7.18 -7.63 -3.14
C ILE A 282 7.79 -7.33 -4.50
N ALA A 283 9.06 -7.66 -4.72
CA ALA A 283 9.73 -7.46 -6.01
C ALA A 283 8.98 -8.17 -7.15
N GLN A 284 8.54 -9.41 -6.91
CA GLN A 284 7.74 -10.19 -7.85
C GLN A 284 6.42 -9.49 -8.22
N GLN A 285 5.71 -8.95 -7.24
CA GLN A 285 4.46 -8.21 -7.47
C GLN A 285 4.69 -6.83 -8.10
N ALA A 286 5.80 -6.17 -7.77
CA ALA A 286 6.21 -4.89 -8.34
C ALA A 286 6.60 -5.00 -9.82
N GLY A 287 7.03 -6.17 -10.26
CA GLY A 287 7.55 -6.35 -11.61
C GLY A 287 8.93 -5.72 -11.83
N THR A 288 9.63 -5.34 -10.76
CA THR A 288 11.01 -4.81 -10.82
C THR A 288 11.90 -5.59 -9.83
N PRO A 289 13.22 -5.72 -10.06
CA PRO A 289 14.11 -6.31 -9.06
C PRO A 289 13.98 -5.58 -7.71
N SER A 290 14.25 -6.26 -6.58
CA SER A 290 14.02 -5.66 -5.25
C SER A 290 14.71 -4.31 -5.05
N CYS A 291 15.90 -4.13 -5.63
CA CYS A 291 16.62 -2.86 -5.57
C CYS A 291 15.83 -1.69 -6.18
N GLY A 292 15.09 -1.94 -7.26
CA GLY A 292 14.21 -0.96 -7.90
C GLY A 292 12.91 -0.72 -7.13
N VAL A 293 12.62 -1.48 -6.07
CA VAL A 293 11.53 -1.16 -5.14
C VAL A 293 12.04 -0.34 -3.95
N PHE A 294 13.18 -0.75 -3.39
CA PHE A 294 13.66 -0.26 -2.10
C PHE A 294 14.76 0.81 -2.23
N SER A 295 15.07 1.28 -3.44
CA SER A 295 16.17 2.22 -3.72
C SER A 295 17.52 1.72 -3.21
N ASP A 296 17.74 0.40 -3.26
CA ASP A 296 18.99 -0.24 -2.86
C ASP A 296 19.94 -0.41 -4.06
N SER A 297 21.22 -0.67 -3.80
CA SER A 297 22.15 -1.11 -4.85
C SER A 297 21.80 -2.52 -5.34
N CYS A 298 21.51 -2.66 -6.64
CA CYS A 298 21.27 -3.96 -7.30
C CYS A 298 22.49 -4.89 -7.30
N SER A 299 23.69 -4.40 -6.93
CA SER A 299 24.91 -5.22 -6.86
C SER A 299 25.10 -5.88 -5.50
N SER A 300 24.64 -5.24 -4.41
CA SER A 300 24.87 -5.66 -3.03
C SER A 300 23.59 -5.95 -2.23
N SER A 301 22.41 -5.79 -2.84
CA SER A 301 21.13 -6.21 -2.25
C SER A 301 20.78 -7.66 -2.61
N TYR A 302 20.39 -8.43 -1.61
CA TYR A 302 19.92 -9.81 -1.75
C TYR A 302 18.47 -9.92 -1.32
N ASP A 303 17.72 -10.83 -1.92
CA ASP A 303 16.32 -11.13 -1.58
C ASP A 303 16.23 -12.17 -0.45
N VAL A 304 17.11 -13.17 -0.54
CA VAL A 304 17.18 -14.30 0.39
C VAL A 304 18.61 -14.47 0.86
N ARG A 305 18.79 -14.80 2.14
CA ARG A 305 20.06 -15.31 2.67
C ARG A 305 19.86 -16.76 3.10
N ILE A 306 20.79 -17.61 2.70
CA ILE A 306 20.86 -19.01 3.10
C ILE A 306 22.22 -19.32 3.70
N THR A 307 22.23 -19.97 4.86
CA THR A 307 23.43 -20.42 5.55
C THR A 307 23.40 -21.95 5.66
N PHE A 308 24.35 -22.63 5.02
CA PHE A 308 24.51 -24.08 5.10
C PHE A 308 25.41 -24.47 6.27
N ASN A 309 25.09 -25.59 6.92
CA ASN A 309 25.91 -26.11 8.00
C ASN A 309 27.16 -26.83 7.46
N LEU A 310 28.33 -26.51 8.00
CA LEU A 310 29.58 -27.21 7.71
C LEU A 310 29.70 -28.57 8.43
N ALA A 311 28.99 -28.76 9.54
CA ALA A 311 29.12 -29.93 10.40
C ALA A 311 28.73 -31.28 9.74
N PRO A 312 27.69 -31.38 8.89
CA PRO A 312 27.34 -32.64 8.22
C PRO A 312 28.51 -33.27 7.45
N ASP A 313 29.27 -32.49 6.69
CA ASP A 313 30.41 -33.00 5.91
C ASP A 313 31.62 -33.41 6.77
N GLN A 314 31.68 -32.96 8.02
CA GLN A 314 32.68 -33.36 9.00
C GLN A 314 32.34 -34.69 9.70
N SER A 315 31.11 -35.20 9.51
CA SER A 315 30.68 -36.45 10.11
C SER A 315 31.53 -37.64 9.63
N ALA A 316 31.89 -38.51 10.58
CA ALA A 316 32.54 -39.79 10.27
C ALA A 316 31.59 -40.78 9.58
N GLN A 317 30.27 -40.62 9.73
CA GLN A 317 29.26 -41.48 9.13
C GLN A 317 28.81 -40.91 7.78
N THR A 318 28.96 -41.69 6.70
CA THR A 318 28.66 -41.25 5.33
C THR A 318 27.19 -40.89 5.11
N ASN A 319 26.26 -41.62 5.74
CA ASN A 319 24.83 -41.35 5.72
C ASN A 319 24.41 -40.12 6.56
N ARG A 320 25.36 -39.39 7.13
CA ARG A 320 25.14 -38.13 7.84
C ARG A 320 25.79 -36.93 7.16
N ARG A 321 26.48 -37.16 6.04
CA ARG A 321 27.05 -36.10 5.20
C ARG A 321 26.00 -35.57 4.23
N PHE A 322 26.30 -34.44 3.62
CA PHE A 322 25.52 -33.99 2.48
C PHE A 322 25.78 -34.88 1.28
N ASP A 323 24.70 -35.19 0.56
CA ASP A 323 24.76 -35.74 -0.78
C ASP A 323 24.58 -34.61 -1.81
N TYR A 324 25.58 -34.44 -2.67
CA TYR A 324 25.65 -33.41 -3.71
C TYR A 324 25.24 -33.91 -5.11
N GLY A 325 24.77 -35.15 -5.25
CA GLY A 325 24.29 -35.70 -6.51
C GLY A 325 22.97 -35.09 -6.96
N PHE A 326 22.77 -34.96 -8.27
CA PHE A 326 21.63 -34.27 -8.85
C PHE A 326 20.33 -35.08 -8.75
N THR A 327 20.41 -36.40 -8.93
CA THR A 327 19.26 -37.29 -8.80
C THR A 327 18.91 -37.54 -7.33
N ALA A 328 17.68 -37.98 -7.04
CA ALA A 328 17.28 -38.43 -5.69
C ALA A 328 17.61 -39.91 -5.47
N GLU A 329 17.50 -40.74 -6.51
CA GLU A 329 17.77 -42.17 -6.46
C GLU A 329 19.23 -42.45 -6.07
N GLY A 330 19.41 -43.32 -5.07
CA GLY A 330 20.72 -43.69 -4.55
C GLY A 330 21.41 -42.61 -3.70
N SER A 331 20.68 -41.58 -3.25
CA SER A 331 21.20 -40.58 -2.31
C SER A 331 21.63 -41.25 -1.00
N VAL A 332 22.82 -40.91 -0.51
CA VAL A 332 23.34 -41.40 0.78
C VAL A 332 23.49 -40.21 1.73
N GLY A 333 22.68 -40.19 2.79
CA GLY A 333 22.59 -39.05 3.71
C GLY A 333 21.61 -37.98 3.24
N SER A 334 21.76 -36.76 3.77
CA SER A 334 20.83 -35.66 3.50
C SER A 334 21.12 -35.04 2.14
N SER A 335 20.11 -34.94 1.27
CA SER A 335 20.32 -34.33 -0.05
C SER A 335 20.50 -32.82 0.05
N PHE A 336 21.67 -32.32 -0.36
CA PHE A 336 21.98 -30.89 -0.36
C PHE A 336 21.01 -30.09 -1.23
N ILE A 337 20.63 -30.61 -2.40
CA ILE A 337 19.69 -29.94 -3.31
C ILE A 337 18.31 -29.79 -2.66
N THR A 338 17.77 -30.84 -2.02
CA THR A 338 16.48 -30.75 -1.32
C THR A 338 16.56 -29.75 -0.18
N THR A 339 17.62 -29.81 0.63
CA THR A 339 17.83 -28.84 1.71
C THR A 339 17.89 -27.41 1.17
N ALA A 340 18.69 -27.15 0.14
CA ALA A 340 18.77 -25.83 -0.48
C ALA A 340 17.41 -25.35 -1.02
N MET A 341 16.67 -26.23 -1.71
CA MET A 341 15.32 -25.91 -2.20
C MET A 341 14.37 -25.54 -1.07
N HIS A 342 14.34 -26.36 -0.01
CA HIS A 342 13.50 -26.17 1.18
C HIS A 342 13.78 -24.82 1.86
N GLU A 343 15.04 -24.56 2.16
CA GLU A 343 15.45 -23.31 2.80
C GLU A 343 15.15 -22.09 1.92
N ILE A 344 15.44 -22.15 0.62
CA ILE A 344 15.14 -21.03 -0.28
C ILE A 344 13.64 -20.72 -0.28
N ILE A 345 12.75 -21.72 -0.22
CA ILE A 345 11.30 -21.51 -0.15
C ILE A 345 10.88 -20.73 1.11
N HIS A 346 11.51 -20.97 2.27
CA HIS A 346 11.33 -20.10 3.44
C HIS A 346 11.72 -18.65 3.12
N GLY A 347 12.87 -18.46 2.46
CA GLY A 347 13.32 -17.15 2.00
C GLY A 347 12.37 -16.42 1.06
N LEU A 348 11.64 -17.16 0.21
CA LEU A 348 10.64 -16.61 -0.69
C LEU A 348 9.36 -16.13 0.02
N GLY A 349 9.19 -16.45 1.30
CA GLY A 349 8.05 -16.02 2.11
C GLY A 349 7.20 -17.16 2.67
N PHE A 350 7.61 -18.43 2.53
CA PHE A 350 6.96 -19.55 3.23
C PHE A 350 7.35 -19.53 4.72
N VAL A 351 6.90 -18.50 5.43
CA VAL A 351 7.21 -18.28 6.84
C VAL A 351 6.07 -17.50 7.46
N GLY A 352 5.53 -18.03 8.54
CA GLY A 352 4.57 -17.32 9.35
C GLY A 352 5.27 -16.46 10.41
N LEU A 353 4.74 -15.27 10.68
CA LEU A 353 5.42 -14.24 11.50
C LEU A 353 4.79 -13.99 12.86
N VAL A 354 3.96 -14.91 13.35
CA VAL A 354 3.53 -14.87 14.75
C VAL A 354 4.64 -15.36 15.66
N ASP A 355 4.71 -14.82 16.87
CA ASP A 355 5.73 -15.22 17.82
C ASP A 355 5.54 -16.68 18.26
N LEU A 356 6.65 -17.41 18.28
CA LEU A 356 6.75 -18.81 18.68
C LEU A 356 7.52 -18.98 19.99
N ARG A 357 8.03 -17.89 20.56
CA ARG A 357 8.74 -17.88 21.84
C ARG A 357 7.95 -17.02 22.81
N ALA A 358 8.07 -17.32 24.10
CA ALA A 358 7.64 -16.40 25.13
C ALA A 358 8.89 -15.65 25.57
N ASP A 359 8.98 -14.37 25.26
CA ASP A 359 10.03 -13.49 25.78
C ASP A 359 9.42 -12.35 26.62
N ASP A 360 10.29 -11.54 27.25
CA ASP A 360 9.86 -10.43 28.11
C ASP A 360 9.33 -9.27 27.24
N GLY A 361 8.09 -9.40 26.75
CA GLY A 361 7.42 -8.34 26.01
C GLY A 361 6.35 -8.85 25.06
N ASP A 362 6.59 -9.98 24.39
CA ASP A 362 5.71 -10.50 23.36
C ASP A 362 5.17 -11.90 23.75
N PRO A 363 3.83 -12.07 23.82
CA PRO A 363 3.25 -13.38 24.09
C PRO A 363 3.37 -14.28 22.86
N VAL A 364 3.52 -15.59 23.08
CA VAL A 364 3.36 -16.59 22.02
C VAL A 364 2.05 -16.35 21.27
N GLY A 365 2.11 -16.39 19.95
CA GLY A 365 0.99 -16.08 19.09
C GLY A 365 0.91 -14.60 18.71
N GLY A 366 1.60 -13.68 19.40
CA GLY A 366 1.63 -12.24 19.09
C GLY A 366 2.02 -11.95 17.62
N LYS A 367 1.42 -10.93 17.01
CA LYS A 367 1.74 -10.53 15.62
C LYS A 367 2.94 -9.60 15.56
N LEU A 368 3.79 -9.76 14.55
CA LEU A 368 4.88 -8.81 14.29
C LEU A 368 4.32 -7.40 13.99
N SER A 369 4.63 -6.44 14.87
CA SER A 369 4.23 -5.04 14.72
C SER A 369 2.73 -4.82 14.48
N SER A 370 1.88 -5.70 15.02
CA SER A 370 0.40 -5.70 14.87
C SER A 370 -0.16 -5.97 13.46
N TYR A 371 0.69 -6.09 12.44
CA TYR A 371 0.24 -6.37 11.07
C TYR A 371 -0.08 -7.84 10.86
N ASP A 372 -0.99 -8.11 9.93
CA ASP A 372 -1.13 -9.47 9.41
C ASP A 372 0.09 -9.81 8.54
N ASP A 373 0.63 -11.02 8.66
CA ASP A 373 1.53 -11.55 7.65
C ASP A 373 0.76 -12.26 6.53
N VAL A 374 1.24 -12.17 5.29
CA VAL A 374 0.54 -12.75 4.14
C VAL A 374 0.36 -14.27 4.29
N TYR A 375 1.27 -14.96 4.98
CA TYR A 375 1.16 -16.40 5.22
C TYR A 375 0.00 -16.70 6.18
N GLY A 376 -0.03 -16.05 7.34
CA GLY A 376 -1.04 -16.23 8.37
C GLY A 376 -2.44 -15.80 7.97
N ARG A 377 -2.57 -14.85 7.04
CA ARG A 377 -3.87 -14.43 6.47
C ARG A 377 -4.66 -15.61 5.91
N TRP A 378 -3.96 -16.58 5.33
CA TRP A 378 -4.57 -17.76 4.75
C TRP A 378 -4.77 -18.88 5.76
N VAL A 379 -4.28 -18.76 7.00
CA VAL A 379 -4.41 -19.82 8.00
C VAL A 379 -5.75 -19.73 8.73
N ARG A 380 -6.36 -20.89 8.99
CA ARG A 380 -7.58 -21.08 9.77
C ARG A 380 -7.30 -21.93 11.00
N MET A 381 -7.90 -21.55 12.12
CA MET A 381 -8.02 -22.37 13.33
C MET A 381 -9.26 -23.24 13.22
N THR A 382 -9.11 -24.55 13.31
CA THR A 382 -10.19 -25.51 13.01
C THR A 382 -10.89 -26.08 14.23
N GLU A 383 -10.40 -25.79 15.45
CA GLU A 383 -11.05 -26.22 16.69
C GLU A 383 -12.44 -25.58 16.88
N ASP A 384 -12.57 -24.29 16.53
CA ASP A 384 -13.78 -23.48 16.74
C ASP A 384 -14.49 -23.08 15.43
N GLY A 385 -14.63 -24.01 14.48
CA GLY A 385 -15.45 -23.74 13.27
C GLY A 385 -14.75 -22.92 12.18
N SER A 386 -13.43 -23.10 12.01
CA SER A 386 -12.65 -22.50 10.91
C SER A 386 -12.52 -20.96 10.98
N VAL A 387 -12.07 -20.45 12.12
CA VAL A 387 -11.83 -19.01 12.35
C VAL A 387 -10.54 -18.56 11.65
N PRO A 388 -10.48 -17.36 11.02
CA PRO A 388 -9.20 -16.81 10.54
C PRO A 388 -8.17 -16.73 11.67
N PHE A 389 -6.99 -17.30 11.46
CA PHE A 389 -5.95 -17.42 12.49
C PHE A 389 -5.55 -16.06 13.04
N LEU A 390 -5.23 -15.11 12.17
CA LEU A 390 -4.83 -13.74 12.55
C LEU A 390 -5.98 -12.86 13.07
N ARG A 391 -7.21 -13.38 13.20
CA ARG A 391 -8.32 -12.67 13.84
C ARG A 391 -8.60 -13.21 15.25
N GLY A 392 -8.04 -14.35 15.63
CA GLY A 392 -8.08 -14.83 17.03
C GLY A 392 -7.21 -13.99 17.95
N THR A 393 -7.40 -14.08 19.26
CA THR A 393 -6.49 -13.49 20.25
C THR A 393 -5.12 -14.18 20.24
N ASP A 394 -4.13 -13.58 20.88
CA ASP A 394 -2.78 -14.15 20.99
C ASP A 394 -2.83 -15.54 21.65
N GLU A 395 -3.68 -15.73 22.66
CA GLU A 395 -3.91 -17.01 23.34
C GLU A 395 -4.57 -18.05 22.44
N GLN A 396 -5.56 -17.65 21.63
CA GLN A 396 -6.20 -18.55 20.68
C GLN A 396 -5.20 -19.02 19.62
N ARG A 397 -4.34 -18.11 19.13
CA ARG A 397 -3.27 -18.45 18.19
C ARG A 397 -2.26 -19.38 18.85
N ALA A 398 -1.83 -19.09 20.08
CA ALA A 398 -0.92 -19.95 20.85
C ALA A 398 -1.47 -21.38 21.04
N ALA A 399 -2.77 -21.52 21.34
CA ALA A 399 -3.42 -22.82 21.45
C ALA A 399 -3.38 -23.60 20.12
N ALA A 400 -3.73 -22.94 19.01
CA ALA A 400 -3.70 -23.57 17.69
C ALA A 400 -2.29 -24.00 17.24
N LEU A 401 -1.24 -23.29 17.67
CA LEU A 401 0.17 -23.63 17.40
C LEU A 401 0.61 -24.95 18.07
N VAL A 402 -0.06 -25.38 19.13
CA VAL A 402 0.20 -26.67 19.82
C VAL A 402 -0.90 -27.72 19.65
N GLY A 403 -1.91 -27.40 18.83
CA GLY A 403 -3.16 -28.13 18.72
C GLY A 403 -3.17 -29.40 17.86
N LEU A 404 -2.03 -29.83 17.30
CA LEU A 404 -1.95 -30.96 16.36
C LEU A 404 -2.90 -30.86 15.14
N ASN A 405 -2.42 -30.24 14.06
CA ASN A 405 -3.17 -30.03 12.81
C ASN A 405 -4.40 -29.09 12.93
N GLN A 406 -4.51 -28.36 14.04
CA GLN A 406 -5.58 -27.38 14.25
C GLN A 406 -5.40 -26.10 13.43
N ALA A 407 -4.17 -25.74 13.08
CA ALA A 407 -3.88 -24.67 12.11
C ALA A 407 -3.81 -25.27 10.70
N ARG A 408 -4.61 -24.74 9.79
CA ARG A 408 -4.64 -25.18 8.39
C ARG A 408 -4.56 -24.01 7.42
N PHE A 409 -3.73 -24.13 6.40
CA PHE A 409 -3.62 -23.15 5.34
C PHE A 409 -4.78 -23.34 4.34
N ALA A 410 -5.59 -22.30 4.20
CA ALA A 410 -6.80 -22.22 3.41
C ALA A 410 -6.64 -21.19 2.26
N GLY A 411 -5.45 -21.13 1.67
CA GLY A 411 -5.20 -20.35 0.47
C GLY A 411 -5.96 -20.93 -0.75
N PRO A 412 -6.59 -20.09 -1.59
CA PRO A 412 -7.40 -20.56 -2.71
C PRO A 412 -6.65 -21.49 -3.68
N SER A 413 -5.39 -21.16 -4.01
CA SER A 413 -4.56 -21.96 -4.91
C SER A 413 -4.18 -23.28 -4.25
N ALA A 414 -3.77 -23.25 -2.98
CA ALA A 414 -3.43 -24.45 -2.22
C ALA A 414 -4.62 -25.42 -2.05
N ILE A 415 -5.84 -24.90 -1.85
CA ILE A 415 -7.05 -25.71 -1.73
C ILE A 415 -7.32 -26.50 -3.02
N VAL A 416 -7.26 -25.83 -4.17
CA VAL A 416 -7.57 -26.45 -5.47
C VAL A 416 -6.37 -27.14 -6.14
N SER A 417 -5.24 -27.22 -5.42
CA SER A 417 -4.02 -27.86 -5.91
C SER A 417 -4.26 -29.33 -6.26
N VAL A 418 -3.70 -29.76 -7.39
CA VAL A 418 -3.68 -31.19 -7.76
C VAL A 418 -2.83 -32.03 -6.80
N GLU A 419 -1.94 -31.39 -6.04
CA GLU A 419 -1.13 -32.01 -4.99
C GLU A 419 -1.88 -32.11 -3.65
N ASN A 420 -3.10 -31.56 -3.55
CA ASN A 420 -3.94 -31.66 -2.36
C ASN A 420 -4.75 -32.96 -2.35
N PRO A 421 -4.37 -33.99 -1.56
CA PRO A 421 -5.12 -35.24 -1.49
C PRO A 421 -6.52 -35.09 -0.88
N LEU A 422 -6.82 -33.94 -0.24
CA LEU A 422 -8.08 -33.67 0.43
C LEU A 422 -9.00 -32.71 -0.36
N ILE A 423 -8.67 -32.37 -1.61
CA ILE A 423 -9.42 -31.41 -2.44
C ILE A 423 -10.93 -31.68 -2.56
N ASN A 424 -11.36 -32.95 -2.45
CA ASN A 424 -12.77 -33.34 -2.59
C ASN A 424 -13.55 -33.36 -1.27
N PHE A 425 -12.92 -33.00 -0.16
CA PHE A 425 -13.58 -32.91 1.15
C PHE A 425 -14.16 -31.50 1.36
N PRO A 426 -15.20 -31.34 2.19
CA PRO A 426 -15.67 -30.01 2.56
C PRO A 426 -14.60 -29.25 3.38
N ALA A 427 -14.80 -27.95 3.52
CA ALA A 427 -14.07 -27.18 4.53
C ALA A 427 -14.54 -27.60 5.94
N PRO A 428 -13.62 -27.69 6.93
CA PRO A 428 -12.20 -27.31 6.86
C PRO A 428 -11.24 -28.44 6.44
N GLU A 429 -11.73 -29.65 6.15
CA GLU A 429 -10.88 -30.82 5.87
C GLU A 429 -10.00 -30.65 4.63
N GLN A 430 -10.49 -29.97 3.59
CA GLN A 430 -9.71 -29.69 2.36
C GLN A 430 -8.54 -28.72 2.57
N TYR A 431 -8.48 -27.99 3.69
CA TYR A 431 -7.38 -27.07 3.97
C TYR A 431 -6.10 -27.82 4.34
N ILE A 432 -4.96 -27.26 3.96
CA ILE A 432 -3.65 -27.91 4.13
C ILE A 432 -3.24 -27.87 5.60
N ALA A 433 -3.20 -29.03 6.27
CA ALA A 433 -2.78 -29.05 7.66
C ALA A 433 -1.30 -28.64 7.81
N LEU A 434 -1.04 -27.71 8.73
CA LEU A 434 0.29 -27.23 9.05
C LEU A 434 0.91 -28.06 10.17
N HIS A 435 2.24 -28.02 10.27
CA HIS A 435 2.99 -28.63 11.36
C HIS A 435 2.79 -27.84 12.66
N THR A 436 1.87 -28.28 13.51
CA THR A 436 1.62 -27.73 14.85
C THR A 436 1.78 -28.83 15.92
N PRO A 437 3.04 -29.17 16.31
CA PRO A 437 3.31 -30.23 17.30
C PRO A 437 2.82 -29.85 18.70
N GLN A 438 2.71 -30.82 19.62
CA GLN A 438 2.29 -30.57 21.02
C GLN A 438 3.23 -29.64 21.81
N THR A 439 4.45 -29.42 21.31
CA THR A 439 5.41 -28.49 21.89
C THR A 439 5.98 -27.67 20.76
N ILE A 440 5.92 -26.35 20.89
CA ILE A 440 6.43 -25.43 19.88
C ILE A 440 7.91 -25.74 19.65
N ALA A 441 8.24 -25.96 18.38
CA ALA A 441 9.60 -26.09 17.88
C ALA A 441 9.93 -24.78 17.14
N PRO A 442 10.64 -23.83 17.77
CA PRO A 442 10.99 -22.57 17.14
C PRO A 442 11.72 -22.80 15.81
N GLY A 443 11.25 -22.18 14.73
CA GLY A 443 11.77 -22.37 13.38
C GLY A 443 11.11 -23.50 12.57
N SER A 444 10.23 -24.30 13.18
CA SER A 444 9.51 -25.36 12.46
C SER A 444 7.98 -25.29 12.60
N THR A 445 7.48 -25.07 13.81
CA THR A 445 6.04 -24.92 14.05
C THR A 445 5.46 -23.83 13.14
N TYR A 446 4.26 -24.06 12.60
CA TYR A 446 3.48 -23.13 11.77
C TYR A 446 4.01 -22.88 10.34
N SER A 447 5.31 -22.85 10.14
CA SER A 447 5.96 -22.59 8.84
C SER A 447 6.27 -23.85 8.03
N HIS A 448 5.64 -24.99 8.34
CA HIS A 448 5.80 -26.25 7.59
C HIS A 448 4.47 -26.92 7.33
N ILE A 449 4.43 -27.72 6.26
CA ILE A 449 3.34 -28.64 5.97
C ILE A 449 3.40 -29.81 6.96
N SER A 450 2.24 -30.24 7.44
CA SER A 450 2.11 -31.38 8.34
C SER A 450 2.73 -32.65 7.74
N VAL A 451 3.37 -33.45 8.58
CA VAL A 451 3.94 -34.76 8.21
C VAL A 451 2.88 -35.78 7.75
N ALA A 452 1.60 -35.46 7.90
CA ALA A 452 0.49 -36.22 7.31
C ALA A 452 0.52 -36.20 5.76
N TYR A 453 1.15 -35.21 5.15
CA TYR A 453 1.35 -35.15 3.69
C TYR A 453 2.72 -35.73 3.34
N PRO A 454 2.78 -36.94 2.74
CA PRO A 454 4.05 -37.54 2.39
C PRO A 454 4.74 -36.75 1.27
N ASN A 455 6.08 -36.80 1.25
CA ASN A 455 6.93 -36.33 0.15
C ASN A 455 6.80 -34.84 -0.22
N GLN A 456 6.33 -33.99 0.69
CA GLN A 456 6.27 -32.55 0.46
C GLN A 456 7.64 -31.89 0.63
N MET A 457 7.94 -30.89 -0.20
CA MET A 457 9.18 -30.12 -0.08
C MET A 457 9.24 -29.39 1.27
N MET A 458 8.13 -28.80 1.71
CA MET A 458 8.04 -28.03 2.96
C MET A 458 7.54 -28.85 4.16
N ALA A 459 7.78 -30.16 4.18
CA ALA A 459 7.51 -30.97 5.38
C ALA A 459 8.54 -30.67 6.48
N ALA A 460 8.12 -30.65 7.75
CA ALA A 460 8.96 -30.33 8.90
C ALA A 460 10.17 -31.27 9.12
N ALA A 461 10.16 -32.45 8.50
CA ALA A 461 11.29 -33.36 8.51
C ALA A 461 11.73 -33.65 7.07
N VAL A 462 13.04 -33.60 6.81
CA VAL A 462 13.60 -33.93 5.51
C VAL A 462 13.23 -35.37 5.14
N SER A 463 12.40 -35.54 4.12
CA SER A 463 11.97 -36.87 3.71
C SER A 463 13.15 -37.66 3.15
N SER A 464 13.20 -38.97 3.46
CA SER A 464 14.20 -39.88 2.90
C SER A 464 14.14 -40.00 1.38
N ASN A 465 13.07 -39.48 0.77
CA ASN A 465 12.83 -39.52 -0.67
C ASN A 465 13.41 -38.31 -1.43
N ALA A 466 13.98 -37.32 -0.72
CA ALA A 466 14.70 -36.17 -1.29
C ALA A 466 13.94 -35.50 -2.47
N PRO A 467 12.75 -34.90 -2.22
CA PRO A 467 11.93 -34.31 -3.25
C PRO A 467 12.71 -33.28 -4.07
N ARG A 468 12.39 -33.23 -5.38
CA ARG A 468 12.90 -32.27 -6.37
C ARG A 468 11.80 -31.38 -6.94
N ASN A 469 10.57 -31.58 -6.49
CA ASN A 469 9.40 -30.78 -6.80
C ASN A 469 8.93 -30.06 -5.52
N MET A 470 8.45 -28.82 -5.65
CA MET A 470 7.89 -28.01 -4.55
C MET A 470 6.64 -28.64 -3.92
N GLY A 471 5.86 -29.42 -4.67
CA GLY A 471 4.59 -30.00 -4.23
C GLY A 471 3.58 -28.90 -3.89
N LEU A 472 2.82 -29.10 -2.81
CA LEU A 472 1.86 -28.11 -2.28
C LEU A 472 2.48 -26.74 -1.99
N ALA A 473 3.79 -26.67 -1.76
CA ALA A 473 4.47 -25.41 -1.48
C ALA A 473 4.40 -24.42 -2.66
N LEU A 474 4.31 -24.90 -3.90
CA LEU A 474 4.18 -24.03 -5.08
C LEU A 474 2.84 -23.28 -5.05
N ASP A 475 1.74 -24.01 -4.87
CA ASP A 475 0.40 -23.41 -4.82
C ASP A 475 0.21 -22.55 -3.56
N MET A 476 0.82 -22.94 -2.44
CA MET A 476 0.88 -22.07 -1.26
C MET A 476 1.62 -20.77 -1.57
N LEU A 477 2.79 -20.80 -2.21
CA LEU A 477 3.51 -19.57 -2.63
C LEU A 477 2.68 -18.72 -3.59
N TYR A 478 1.86 -19.31 -4.46
CA TYR A 478 0.94 -18.55 -5.32
C TYR A 478 -0.02 -17.68 -4.52
N ASP A 479 -0.56 -18.21 -3.41
CA ASP A 479 -1.40 -17.46 -2.49
C ASP A 479 -0.62 -16.37 -1.71
N LEU A 480 0.71 -16.44 -1.68
CA LEU A 480 1.60 -15.45 -1.03
C LEU A 480 2.13 -14.37 -2.00
N GLY A 481 1.59 -14.28 -3.22
CA GLY A 481 1.96 -13.26 -4.20
C GLY A 481 2.83 -13.74 -5.36
N TRP A 482 3.06 -15.06 -5.49
CA TRP A 482 3.84 -15.65 -6.58
C TRP A 482 2.99 -16.18 -7.76
N SER A 483 1.68 -15.99 -7.72
CA SER A 483 0.77 -16.58 -8.71
C SER A 483 1.07 -16.08 -10.13
N PRO A 484 1.20 -16.99 -11.12
CA PRO A 484 1.32 -16.64 -12.54
C PRO A 484 -0.04 -16.43 -13.20
N ASN A 485 -1.14 -16.65 -12.45
CA ASN A 485 -2.49 -16.62 -13.00
C ASN A 485 -2.88 -15.18 -13.38
N PRO A 486 -3.57 -15.00 -14.53
CA PRO A 486 -4.12 -13.71 -14.92
C PRO A 486 -5.03 -13.13 -13.84
N THR A 487 -4.96 -11.82 -13.64
CA THR A 487 -5.88 -11.09 -12.75
C THR A 487 -6.55 -9.93 -13.46
N SER A 488 -7.55 -9.35 -12.81
CA SER A 488 -8.22 -8.13 -13.26
C SER A 488 -7.59 -6.92 -12.57
N ALA A 489 -7.61 -5.77 -13.26
CA ALA A 489 -7.27 -4.50 -12.62
C ALA A 489 -8.23 -4.25 -11.45
N PRO A 490 -7.72 -3.77 -10.30
CA PRO A 490 -8.59 -3.36 -9.21
C PRO A 490 -9.44 -2.15 -9.62
N GLU A 491 -10.72 -2.21 -9.29
CA GLU A 491 -11.64 -1.09 -9.41
C GLU A 491 -11.97 -0.60 -7.98
N PRO A 492 -11.35 0.49 -7.52
CA PRO A 492 -11.58 1.01 -6.19
C PRO A 492 -13.00 1.59 -6.08
N VAL A 493 -13.67 1.32 -4.97
CA VAL A 493 -15.05 1.80 -4.74
C VAL A 493 -15.00 3.06 -3.90
N VAL A 494 -15.01 4.21 -4.59
CA VAL A 494 -15.05 5.52 -3.95
C VAL A 494 -16.51 5.97 -3.87
N LYS A 495 -17.04 6.11 -2.65
CA LYS A 495 -18.41 6.61 -2.45
C LYS A 495 -18.38 8.04 -1.92
N GLU A 496 -19.37 8.83 -2.31
CA GLU A 496 -19.55 10.19 -1.82
C GLU A 496 -20.44 10.19 -0.57
N GLY A 497 -20.03 10.89 0.48
CA GLY A 497 -20.78 10.85 1.73
C GLY A 497 -20.02 11.39 2.92
N GLN A 498 -20.66 11.26 4.07
CA GLN A 498 -20.05 11.51 5.36
C GLN A 498 -19.43 10.21 5.86
N TYR A 499 -18.19 10.28 6.29
CA TYR A 499 -17.39 9.18 6.80
C TYR A 499 -17.03 9.42 8.25
N PHE A 500 -17.02 8.34 9.03
CA PHE A 500 -16.59 8.34 10.42
C PHE A 500 -15.94 7.00 10.79
N ASP A 501 -15.11 7.00 11.82
CA ASP A 501 -14.62 5.77 12.44
C ASP A 501 -15.47 5.49 13.70
N PRO A 502 -16.11 4.31 13.82
CA PRO A 502 -16.90 3.94 15.00
C PRO A 502 -16.14 4.02 16.32
N LEU A 503 -14.82 3.81 16.31
CA LEU A 503 -13.97 3.93 17.49
C LEU A 503 -13.61 5.38 17.81
N ARG A 504 -13.99 6.34 16.96
CA ARG A 504 -13.70 7.77 17.08
C ARG A 504 -14.97 8.62 16.84
N ASN A 505 -16.03 8.35 17.61
CA ASN A 505 -17.30 9.08 17.49
C ASN A 505 -17.12 10.61 17.61
N GLY A 506 -17.92 11.39 16.88
CA GLY A 506 -17.82 12.85 16.91
C GLY A 506 -16.66 13.45 16.11
N HIS A 507 -15.78 12.61 15.53
CA HIS A 507 -14.88 13.01 14.46
C HIS A 507 -15.38 12.44 13.12
N GLY A 508 -15.06 13.10 12.01
CA GLY A 508 -15.42 12.59 10.70
C GLY A 508 -15.08 13.55 9.57
N PHE A 509 -15.49 13.18 8.36
CA PHE A 509 -15.34 14.04 7.19
C PHE A 509 -16.48 13.85 6.19
N ASP A 510 -16.84 14.92 5.48
CA ASP A 510 -17.66 14.83 4.29
C ASP A 510 -16.75 14.82 3.05
N PHE A 511 -17.06 13.94 2.09
CA PHE A 511 -16.25 13.69 0.90
C PHE A 511 -17.13 13.70 -0.35
N ARG A 512 -16.92 14.68 -1.23
CA ARG A 512 -17.78 14.91 -2.40
C ARG A 512 -16.98 15.11 -3.66
N ARG A 513 -17.47 14.54 -4.76
CA ARG A 513 -16.91 14.82 -6.07
C ARG A 513 -17.29 16.24 -6.47
N VAL A 514 -16.33 17.00 -6.97
CA VAL A 514 -16.58 18.30 -7.58
C VAL A 514 -17.31 18.08 -8.89
N ALA A 515 -18.40 18.79 -9.06
CA ALA A 515 -19.24 18.71 -10.23
C ALA A 515 -18.49 18.91 -11.55
N GLY A 516 -18.93 18.21 -12.60
CA GLY A 516 -18.32 18.32 -13.92
C GLY A 516 -16.91 17.72 -14.00
N THR A 517 -16.42 17.12 -12.91
CA THR A 517 -15.17 16.36 -12.89
C THR A 517 -15.46 14.87 -12.64
N THR A 518 -14.51 14.03 -13.02
CA THR A 518 -14.58 12.57 -12.79
C THR A 518 -13.81 12.15 -11.55
N ASP A 519 -12.82 12.94 -11.14
CA ASP A 519 -11.78 12.55 -10.18
C ASP A 519 -11.41 13.66 -9.19
N LEU A 520 -11.93 14.88 -9.28
CA LEU A 520 -11.65 15.94 -8.32
C LEU A 520 -12.65 15.88 -7.16
N TYR A 521 -12.18 15.88 -5.93
CA TYR A 521 -12.98 15.77 -4.72
C TYR A 521 -12.65 16.89 -3.74
N PHE A 522 -13.68 17.40 -3.09
CA PHE A 522 -13.59 18.32 -1.98
C PHE A 522 -13.92 17.57 -0.69
N MET A 523 -13.13 17.81 0.35
CA MET A 523 -13.32 17.20 1.67
C MET A 523 -13.40 18.28 2.74
N ILE A 524 -14.36 18.13 3.66
CA ILE A 524 -14.37 18.84 4.94
C ILE A 524 -14.13 17.83 6.05
N TYR A 525 -13.06 18.00 6.82
CA TYR A 525 -12.75 17.19 7.99
C TYR A 525 -13.09 17.97 9.26
N TYR A 526 -13.85 17.38 10.18
CA TYR A 526 -14.24 17.97 11.45
C TYR A 526 -13.77 17.11 12.63
N SER A 527 -13.29 17.78 13.67
CA SER A 527 -12.62 17.16 14.81
C SER A 527 -12.63 18.11 16.01
N PHE A 528 -11.91 17.74 17.07
CA PHE A 528 -11.55 18.62 18.16
C PHE A 528 -10.03 18.76 18.27
N ASP A 529 -9.58 19.88 18.85
CA ASP A 529 -8.19 20.11 19.22
C ASP A 529 -7.79 19.34 20.50
N ALA A 530 -6.53 19.46 20.92
CA ALA A 530 -6.03 18.80 22.13
C ALA A 530 -6.78 19.19 23.43
N ALA A 531 -7.49 20.32 23.43
CA ALA A 531 -8.30 20.77 24.57
C ALA A 531 -9.79 20.40 24.42
N GLY A 532 -10.16 19.66 23.37
CA GLY A 532 -11.54 19.26 23.10
C GLY A 532 -12.38 20.35 22.42
N ASN A 533 -11.78 21.44 21.95
CA ASN A 533 -12.53 22.48 21.25
C ASN A 533 -12.81 22.08 19.80
N PRO A 534 -14.02 22.32 19.26
CA PRO A 534 -14.35 22.03 17.87
C PRO A 534 -13.44 22.77 16.89
N GLU A 535 -12.96 22.07 15.87
CA GLU A 535 -12.24 22.64 14.73
C GLU A 535 -12.56 21.88 13.44
N TRP A 536 -12.36 22.53 12.30
CA TRP A 536 -12.59 21.94 10.99
C TRP A 536 -11.54 22.38 9.98
N PHE A 537 -11.37 21.57 8.95
CA PHE A 537 -10.36 21.70 7.92
C PHE A 537 -10.98 21.40 6.56
N SER A 538 -10.37 21.90 5.50
CA SER A 538 -10.82 21.63 4.13
C SER A 538 -9.66 21.26 3.24
N THR A 539 -9.96 20.50 2.19
CA THR A 539 -8.98 20.20 1.15
C THR A 539 -9.66 19.90 -0.17
N LEU A 540 -8.91 20.09 -1.26
CA LEU A 540 -9.31 19.80 -2.63
C LEU A 540 -8.22 18.96 -3.28
N GLY A 541 -8.57 17.77 -3.75
CA GLY A 541 -7.61 16.81 -4.29
C GLY A 541 -8.22 15.92 -5.35
N ARG A 542 -7.38 15.20 -6.09
CA ARG A 542 -7.85 14.19 -7.03
C ARG A 542 -7.85 12.81 -6.38
N VAL A 543 -8.80 11.97 -6.76
CA VAL A 543 -8.80 10.54 -6.48
C VAL A 543 -8.29 9.81 -7.71
N VAL A 544 -7.17 9.11 -7.56
CA VAL A 544 -6.53 8.37 -8.64
C VAL A 544 -6.22 6.96 -8.17
N ASP A 545 -6.76 5.95 -8.86
CA ASP A 545 -6.64 4.54 -8.48
C ASP A 545 -7.06 4.30 -7.02
N GLY A 546 -8.13 4.97 -6.57
CA GLY A 546 -8.69 4.82 -5.22
C GLY A 546 -7.96 5.60 -4.13
N LEU A 547 -6.87 6.29 -4.47
CA LEU A 547 -6.11 7.10 -3.54
C LEU A 547 -6.52 8.58 -3.66
N TYR A 548 -7.01 9.15 -2.57
CA TYR A 548 -7.14 10.59 -2.40
C TYR A 548 -5.87 11.15 -1.76
N LEU A 549 -5.09 11.89 -2.55
CA LEU A 549 -3.86 12.55 -2.09
C LEU A 549 -3.84 14.01 -2.58
N PRO A 550 -4.41 14.94 -1.79
CA PRO A 550 -4.43 16.35 -2.17
C PRO A 550 -3.01 16.92 -2.20
N PRO A 551 -2.68 17.78 -3.20
CA PRO A 551 -1.39 18.45 -3.23
C PRO A 551 -1.29 19.45 -2.05
N PRO A 552 -0.09 19.64 -1.49
CA PRO A 552 0.09 20.64 -0.43
C PRO A 552 -0.07 22.07 -0.97
N ASN A 553 -0.60 22.96 -0.13
CA ASN A 553 -0.66 24.39 -0.37
C ASN A 553 0.77 25.02 -0.33
N PRO A 554 0.94 26.34 -0.56
CA PRO A 554 2.25 27.01 -0.47
C PRO A 554 2.94 26.92 0.90
N PHE A 555 2.22 26.56 1.96
CA PHE A 555 2.73 26.41 3.32
C PHE A 555 3.13 24.97 3.66
N GLY A 556 2.80 24.00 2.80
CA GLY A 556 3.11 22.58 2.97
C GLY A 556 1.92 21.72 3.47
N ASP A 557 0.74 22.31 3.67
CA ASP A 557 -0.44 21.62 4.18
C ASP A 557 -1.27 21.02 3.04
N SER A 558 -1.57 19.72 3.10
CA SER A 558 -2.57 19.11 2.23
C SER A 558 -3.97 19.05 2.86
N LEU A 559 -4.06 19.34 4.17
CA LEU A 559 -5.28 19.53 4.94
C LEU A 559 -5.28 20.93 5.58
N ALA A 560 -5.90 21.90 4.91
CA ALA A 560 -5.79 23.30 5.28
C ALA A 560 -6.72 23.67 6.44
N ARG A 561 -6.19 24.42 7.40
CA ARG A 561 -6.99 25.15 8.40
C ARG A 561 -7.33 26.54 7.86
N ASN A 562 -8.60 26.90 7.90
CA ASN A 562 -9.06 28.22 7.48
C ASN A 562 -9.27 29.15 8.69
N LEU A 563 -8.82 30.39 8.55
CA LEU A 563 -9.01 31.48 9.51
C LEU A 563 -9.97 32.52 8.93
N PHE A 564 -11.03 32.83 9.67
CA PHE A 564 -12.05 33.81 9.30
C PHE A 564 -11.67 35.22 9.75
N ARG A 565 -11.76 36.18 8.83
CA ARG A 565 -11.36 37.59 9.02
C ARG A 565 -12.51 38.51 8.60
N PRO A 566 -13.55 38.67 9.45
CA PRO A 566 -14.73 39.44 9.10
C PRO A 566 -14.37 40.89 8.78
N GLY A 567 -14.89 41.39 7.65
CA GLY A 567 -14.62 42.75 7.17
C GLY A 567 -13.28 42.95 6.46
N GLN A 568 -12.47 41.89 6.27
CA GLN A 568 -11.22 41.94 5.50
C GLN A 568 -11.38 41.33 4.10
N THR A 569 -10.42 41.58 3.20
CA THR A 569 -10.40 40.95 1.87
C THR A 569 -9.05 40.29 1.66
N PRO A 570 -9.00 38.95 1.54
CA PRO A 570 -10.12 38.00 1.59
C PRO A 570 -10.71 37.85 3.02
N GLN A 571 -11.99 37.46 3.12
CA GLN A 571 -12.69 37.21 4.41
C GLN A 571 -12.24 35.89 5.07
N THR A 572 -11.53 35.05 4.34
CA THR A 572 -10.98 33.77 4.81
C THR A 572 -9.58 33.62 4.24
N VAL A 573 -8.65 33.16 5.06
CA VAL A 573 -7.29 32.81 4.64
C VAL A 573 -6.91 31.46 5.21
N GLU A 574 -5.98 30.78 4.56
CA GLU A 574 -5.34 29.60 5.13
C GLU A 574 -4.42 30.01 6.29
N ASP A 575 -4.30 29.15 7.30
CA ASP A 575 -3.36 29.31 8.42
C ASP A 575 -1.92 29.20 7.90
N ASP A 576 -1.19 30.31 7.92
CA ASP A 576 0.19 30.42 7.44
C ASP A 576 1.23 30.22 8.57
N THR A 577 0.79 29.75 9.73
CA THR A 577 1.67 29.53 10.88
C THR A 577 2.69 28.44 10.53
N PRO A 578 4.02 28.71 10.58
CA PRO A 578 5.05 27.73 10.19
C PRO A 578 5.09 26.46 11.04
N THR A 579 4.42 26.47 12.19
CA THR A 579 4.29 25.32 13.07
C THR A 579 3.03 24.51 12.79
N PHE A 580 2.15 24.92 11.88
CA PHE A 580 1.05 24.09 11.41
C PHE A 580 1.52 23.24 10.21
N ASN A 581 1.08 21.98 10.18
CA ASN A 581 1.42 20.99 9.16
C ASN A 581 0.30 19.96 9.12
N GLY A 582 -0.82 20.34 8.51
CA GLY A 582 -1.98 19.48 8.33
C GLY A 582 -1.84 18.66 7.06
N GLN A 583 -1.81 17.33 7.17
CA GLN A 583 -1.78 16.44 6.01
C GLN A 583 -2.87 15.38 6.09
N VAL A 584 -3.39 15.02 4.93
CA VAL A 584 -4.40 13.98 4.78
C VAL A 584 -4.14 13.09 3.58
N ARG A 585 -4.53 11.84 3.74
CA ARG A 585 -4.57 10.80 2.72
C ARG A 585 -5.76 9.90 3.00
N ILE A 586 -6.49 9.49 1.96
CA ILE A 586 -7.53 8.46 2.08
C ILE A 586 -7.29 7.38 1.04
N ASP A 587 -7.24 6.13 1.49
CA ASP A 587 -7.18 4.96 0.62
C ASP A 587 -8.52 4.24 0.61
N PHE A 588 -9.17 4.21 -0.56
CA PHE A 588 -10.44 3.50 -0.81
C PHE A 588 -10.23 2.11 -1.42
N ASP A 589 -9.02 1.54 -1.31
CA ASP A 589 -8.75 0.17 -1.75
C ASP A 589 -9.54 -0.85 -0.92
N ASN A 590 -9.94 -1.94 -1.57
CA ASN A 590 -10.65 -3.06 -0.95
C ASN A 590 -9.79 -3.80 0.09
N SER A 591 -8.48 -3.54 0.13
CA SER A 591 -7.59 -4.06 1.18
C SER A 591 -7.65 -3.28 2.49
N ALA A 592 -8.38 -2.15 2.59
CA ALA A 592 -8.47 -1.34 3.82
C ALA A 592 -8.93 -2.14 5.06
N THR A 593 -9.75 -3.19 4.87
CA THR A 593 -10.15 -4.12 5.95
C THR A 593 -8.98 -4.84 6.62
N ASP A 594 -7.84 -4.89 5.93
CA ASP A 594 -6.63 -5.55 6.40
C ASP A 594 -5.79 -4.65 7.30
N SER A 595 -6.16 -3.38 7.47
CA SER A 595 -5.40 -2.41 8.27
C SER A 595 -5.54 -2.74 9.74
N PRO A 596 -4.49 -2.56 10.57
CA PRO A 596 -4.62 -2.68 12.01
C PRO A 596 -5.73 -1.78 12.58
N ALA A 597 -5.96 -0.60 11.99
CA ALA A 597 -7.03 0.32 12.37
C ALA A 597 -8.42 -0.29 12.13
N CYS A 598 -8.64 -0.94 10.99
CA CYS A 598 -9.91 -1.60 10.69
C CYS A 598 -10.10 -2.89 11.49
N GLN A 599 -9.05 -3.69 11.68
CA GLN A 599 -9.15 -4.95 12.41
C GLN A 599 -9.64 -4.80 13.86
N GLN A 600 -9.45 -3.62 14.46
CA GLN A 600 -9.87 -3.32 15.83
C GLN A 600 -11.34 -2.91 15.95
N SER A 601 -12.01 -2.56 14.85
CA SER A 601 -13.36 -1.99 14.90
C SER A 601 -14.43 -3.10 14.84
N PRO A 602 -15.21 -3.31 15.92
CA PRO A 602 -16.22 -4.37 15.97
C PRO A 602 -17.49 -4.04 15.19
N GLU A 603 -17.69 -2.76 14.81
CA GLU A 603 -18.89 -2.24 14.15
C GLU A 603 -18.65 -1.89 12.66
N LEU A 604 -17.62 -2.47 12.05
CA LEU A 604 -17.34 -2.25 10.64
C LEU A 604 -18.43 -2.80 9.74
N ARG A 605 -18.75 -2.00 8.72
CA ARG A 605 -19.68 -2.32 7.64
C ARG A 605 -18.92 -2.23 6.31
N PRO A 606 -18.12 -3.25 5.92
CA PRO A 606 -17.24 -3.16 4.76
C PRO A 606 -17.98 -2.97 3.42
N ASP A 607 -19.22 -3.44 3.35
CA ASP A 607 -20.14 -3.27 2.22
C ASP A 607 -20.53 -1.80 1.97
N THR A 608 -20.41 -0.96 3.00
CA THR A 608 -20.74 0.46 2.91
C THR A 608 -19.69 1.31 2.21
N GLY A 609 -18.54 0.75 1.87
CA GLY A 609 -17.40 1.48 1.33
C GLY A 609 -16.51 1.99 2.46
N LEU A 610 -15.27 1.52 2.48
CA LEU A 610 -14.28 1.85 3.50
C LEU A 610 -13.23 2.80 2.92
N GLY A 611 -12.84 3.77 3.73
CA GLY A 611 -11.67 4.60 3.49
C GLY A 611 -10.73 4.51 4.67
N GLN A 612 -9.49 4.08 4.43
CA GLN A 612 -8.45 4.24 5.45
C GLN A 612 -7.99 5.69 5.43
N LEU A 613 -8.45 6.47 6.41
CA LEU A 613 -8.04 7.86 6.60
C LEU A 613 -6.71 7.87 7.35
N THR A 614 -5.72 8.56 6.79
CA THR A 614 -4.46 8.85 7.46
C THR A 614 -4.28 10.36 7.60
N LEU A 615 -4.00 10.81 8.82
CA LEU A 615 -3.84 12.21 9.19
C LEU A 615 -2.49 12.45 9.87
N LEU A 616 -1.91 13.61 9.63
CA LEU A 616 -0.77 14.14 10.38
C LEU A 616 -1.01 15.59 10.70
N PHE A 617 -0.72 15.97 11.94
CA PHE A 617 -0.80 17.34 12.42
C PHE A 617 0.43 17.66 13.26
N SER A 618 0.82 18.93 13.34
CA SER A 618 2.00 19.32 14.12
C SER A 618 1.90 19.09 15.63
N ASP A 619 0.68 19.02 16.17
CA ASP A 619 0.40 18.70 17.56
C ASP A 619 0.43 17.18 17.84
N ASP A 620 0.43 16.36 16.79
CA ASP A 620 0.59 14.91 16.88
C ASP A 620 1.80 14.44 16.03
N PRO A 621 2.96 14.17 16.66
CA PRO A 621 4.14 13.74 15.93
C PRO A 621 3.99 12.34 15.30
N ALA A 622 2.92 11.60 15.63
CA ALA A 622 2.59 10.32 15.01
C ALA A 622 1.50 10.50 13.93
N SER A 623 1.51 9.61 12.94
CA SER A 623 0.39 9.55 12.00
C SER A 623 -0.81 8.85 12.64
N LEU A 624 -1.98 9.50 12.54
CA LEU A 624 -3.26 8.93 12.96
C LEU A 624 -3.85 8.14 11.81
N ARG A 625 -4.39 6.96 12.12
CA ARG A 625 -5.01 6.08 11.12
C ARG A 625 -6.35 5.58 11.58
N TRP A 626 -7.38 5.91 10.83
CA TRP A 626 -8.76 5.64 11.17
C TRP A 626 -9.41 4.78 10.10
N CYS A 627 -10.17 3.77 10.54
CA CYS A 627 -10.97 2.96 9.64
C CYS A 627 -12.31 3.67 9.43
N SER A 628 -12.36 4.50 8.40
CA SER A 628 -13.53 5.33 8.16
C SER A 628 -14.54 4.60 7.27
N GLN A 629 -15.79 4.61 7.67
CA GLN A 629 -16.90 4.05 6.91
C GLN A 629 -17.98 5.10 6.67
N LEU A 630 -18.81 4.92 5.65
CA LEU A 630 -19.96 5.80 5.44
C LEU A 630 -20.87 5.79 6.67
N LEU A 631 -21.33 6.98 7.06
CA LEU A 631 -22.31 7.16 8.13
C LEU A 631 -23.64 6.51 7.75
N LEU A 632 -24.11 6.78 6.53
CA LEU A 632 -25.26 6.14 5.89
C LEU A 632 -24.84 5.62 4.51
N ASP A 633 -25.16 4.34 4.23
CA ASP A 633 -24.95 3.75 2.91
C ASP A 633 -26.23 3.81 2.10
N GLY A 634 -26.16 4.49 0.97
CA GLY A 634 -27.32 4.72 0.12
C GLY A 634 -28.35 5.69 0.71
N ARG A 635 -29.31 6.05 -0.14
CA ARG A 635 -30.38 7.01 0.17
C ARG A 635 -31.76 6.39 -0.07
N GLU A 636 -31.81 5.06 0.03
CA GLU A 636 -33.02 4.29 -0.21
C GLU A 636 -34.11 4.70 0.79
N GLY A 637 -35.28 5.08 0.27
CA GLY A 637 -36.42 5.51 1.07
C GLY A 637 -36.49 7.00 1.38
N VAL A 638 -35.51 7.82 0.92
CA VAL A 638 -35.61 9.29 0.94
C VAL A 638 -36.37 9.77 -0.30
N THR A 639 -37.37 10.64 -0.12
CA THR A 639 -38.19 11.18 -1.22
C THR A 639 -37.48 12.32 -1.95
N THR A 640 -36.88 13.25 -1.21
CA THR A 640 -36.07 14.35 -1.74
C THR A 640 -34.77 14.43 -0.98
N ASP A 641 -33.67 14.35 -1.72
CA ASP A 641 -32.34 14.26 -1.16
C ASP A 641 -31.59 15.58 -1.33
N TYR A 642 -31.17 16.13 -0.20
CA TYR A 642 -30.44 17.39 -0.09
C TYR A 642 -28.98 17.18 0.34
N SER A 643 -28.52 15.93 0.41
CA SER A 643 -27.23 15.59 0.98
C SER A 643 -26.08 16.18 0.16
N GLY A 644 -25.15 16.87 0.83
CA GLY A 644 -24.01 17.50 0.19
C GLY A 644 -23.48 18.68 1.00
N ILE A 645 -22.44 19.32 0.46
CA ILE A 645 -21.84 20.51 1.06
C ILE A 645 -22.50 21.74 0.45
N TRP A 646 -22.96 22.65 1.29
CA TRP A 646 -23.65 23.88 0.89
C TRP A 646 -22.95 25.10 1.49
N PHE A 647 -22.82 26.17 0.70
CA PHE A 647 -22.18 27.40 1.15
C PHE A 647 -22.75 28.63 0.44
N ASN A 648 -22.42 29.82 0.96
CA ASN A 648 -22.72 31.08 0.30
C ASN A 648 -21.48 31.62 -0.43
N PRO A 649 -21.46 31.68 -1.79
CA PRO A 649 -20.32 32.17 -2.54
C PRO A 649 -19.99 33.64 -2.30
N ALA A 650 -20.98 34.45 -1.91
CA ALA A 650 -20.82 35.87 -1.62
C ALA A 650 -20.36 36.16 -0.18
N ASP A 651 -20.36 35.14 0.68
CA ASP A 651 -20.01 35.23 2.09
C ASP A 651 -19.25 33.97 2.53
N PRO A 652 -17.99 33.81 2.07
CA PRO A 652 -17.20 32.61 2.31
C PRO A 652 -16.71 32.53 3.76
N GLY A 653 -16.26 31.35 4.18
CA GLY A 653 -15.69 31.10 5.51
C GLY A 653 -16.63 30.40 6.50
N TRP A 654 -17.82 30.05 6.04
CA TRP A 654 -18.77 29.20 6.75
C TRP A 654 -19.54 28.36 5.73
N GLY A 655 -20.18 27.29 6.20
CA GLY A 655 -20.93 26.39 5.33
C GLY A 655 -21.66 25.34 6.15
N ILE A 656 -22.43 24.50 5.46
CA ILE A 656 -23.22 23.43 6.08
C ILE A 656 -23.13 22.20 5.21
N THR A 657 -22.82 21.06 5.81
CA THR A 657 -23.01 19.76 5.17
C THR A 657 -24.37 19.22 5.58
N PHE A 658 -25.21 18.83 4.63
CA PHE A 658 -26.48 18.15 4.90
C PHE A 658 -26.38 16.65 4.63
N LEU A 659 -27.18 15.89 5.39
CA LEU A 659 -27.43 14.46 5.16
C LEU A 659 -28.93 14.18 5.29
N SER A 660 -29.55 13.75 4.20
CA SER A 660 -30.94 13.28 4.17
C SER A 660 -31.03 11.80 4.54
N PHE A 661 -32.03 11.44 5.34
CA PHE A 661 -32.24 10.06 5.79
C PHE A 661 -33.73 9.73 5.93
N PRO A 662 -34.14 8.45 5.86
CA PRO A 662 -35.54 8.07 6.06
C PRO A 662 -35.95 8.33 7.52
N GLY A 663 -36.77 9.36 7.71
CA GLY A 663 -37.20 9.83 9.02
C GLY A 663 -38.52 9.22 9.50
N VAL A 664 -39.10 9.82 10.54
CA VAL A 664 -40.38 9.37 11.12
C VAL A 664 -41.51 10.23 10.57
N GLY A 665 -42.26 9.73 9.58
CA GLY A 665 -43.38 10.46 8.98
C GLY A 665 -43.00 11.40 7.83
N GLY A 666 -41.75 11.33 7.37
CA GLY A 666 -41.20 12.03 6.21
C GLY A 666 -39.69 11.88 6.15
N ASP A 667 -39.03 12.58 5.24
CA ASP A 667 -37.57 12.60 5.15
C ASP A 667 -36.99 13.38 6.34
N GLY A 668 -36.00 12.81 7.03
CA GLY A 668 -35.21 13.48 8.05
C GLY A 668 -34.03 14.24 7.45
N LEU A 669 -33.49 15.18 8.23
CA LEU A 669 -32.32 15.98 7.84
C LEU A 669 -31.37 16.12 9.03
N ALA A 670 -30.12 15.74 8.83
CA ALA A 670 -29.01 16.02 9.73
C ALA A 670 -28.03 16.98 9.06
N ALA A 671 -27.26 17.71 9.86
CA ALA A 671 -26.24 18.59 9.32
C ALA A 671 -25.06 18.83 10.27
N GLU A 672 -23.91 19.13 9.68
CA GLU A 672 -22.76 19.75 10.33
C GLU A 672 -22.64 21.20 9.83
N ILE A 673 -22.59 22.14 10.76
CA ILE A 673 -22.48 23.57 10.49
C ILE A 673 -21.06 24.01 10.82
N TYR A 674 -20.36 24.61 9.87
CA TYR A 674 -19.02 25.16 10.05
C TYR A 674 -19.11 26.68 10.15
N TYR A 675 -18.61 27.26 11.24
CA TYR A 675 -18.75 28.69 11.53
C TYR A 675 -17.58 29.20 12.37
N PRO A 676 -17.25 30.50 12.35
CA PRO A 676 -16.14 31.06 13.11
C PRO A 676 -16.52 31.48 14.53
N ASP A 677 -15.56 31.44 15.46
CA ASP A 677 -15.65 32.10 16.76
C ASP A 677 -15.19 33.57 16.73
N SER A 678 -15.16 34.24 17.90
CA SER A 678 -14.75 35.66 18.00
C SER A 678 -13.28 35.92 17.62
N THR A 679 -12.43 34.90 17.66
CA THR A 679 -11.01 34.98 17.27
C THR A 679 -10.79 34.68 15.79
N GLY A 680 -11.86 34.31 15.06
CA GLY A 680 -11.79 33.91 13.67
C GLY A 680 -11.41 32.44 13.46
N ARG A 681 -11.34 31.63 14.51
CA ARG A 681 -11.09 30.18 14.37
C ARG A 681 -12.36 29.46 13.95
N GLY A 682 -12.22 28.54 13.01
CA GLY A 682 -13.31 27.66 12.59
C GLY A 682 -13.76 26.72 13.71
N ARG A 683 -15.07 26.66 13.93
CA ARG A 683 -15.80 25.78 14.85
C ARG A 683 -16.81 24.98 14.05
N TRP A 684 -17.27 23.88 14.63
CA TRP A 684 -18.39 23.12 14.09
C TRP A 684 -19.47 22.86 15.15
N ALA A 685 -20.69 22.67 14.65
CA ALA A 685 -21.89 22.32 15.40
C ALA A 685 -22.76 21.39 14.55
N THR A 686 -23.83 20.84 15.11
CA THR A 686 -24.71 19.92 14.41
C THR A 686 -26.18 20.18 14.73
N PHE A 687 -27.07 19.75 13.84
CA PHE A 687 -28.47 19.54 14.17
C PHE A 687 -28.99 18.27 13.51
N GLN A 688 -30.10 17.76 14.04
CA GLN A 688 -30.86 16.69 13.41
C GLN A 688 -32.36 16.91 13.64
N THR A 689 -33.16 16.69 12.59
CA THR A 689 -34.61 16.59 12.68
C THR A 689 -35.10 15.29 12.03
N ALA A 690 -36.02 14.59 12.71
CA ALA A 690 -36.62 13.36 12.21
C ALA A 690 -37.60 13.58 11.06
N THR A 691 -38.05 14.82 10.83
CA THR A 691 -38.85 15.21 9.67
C THR A 691 -38.50 16.63 9.30
N TYR A 692 -37.95 16.81 8.10
CA TYR A 692 -37.60 18.11 7.59
C TYR A 692 -38.85 18.83 7.06
N VAL A 693 -39.09 20.02 7.61
CA VAL A 693 -40.12 20.94 7.14
C VAL A 693 -39.43 22.28 6.83
N PRO A 694 -39.50 22.79 5.59
CA PRO A 694 -38.86 24.04 5.23
C PRO A 694 -39.29 25.21 6.12
N GLY A 695 -38.30 25.92 6.65
CA GLY A 695 -38.51 27.11 7.47
C GLY A 695 -38.77 26.86 8.96
N ASP A 696 -38.90 25.60 9.39
CA ASP A 696 -38.99 25.25 10.80
C ASP A 696 -37.71 25.64 11.55
N GLU A 697 -37.88 26.06 12.80
CA GLU A 697 -36.78 26.40 13.68
C GLU A 697 -36.23 25.13 14.35
N ILE A 698 -34.97 24.82 14.06
CA ILE A 698 -34.29 23.63 14.53
C ILE A 698 -33.22 24.04 15.55
N PRO A 699 -33.14 23.39 16.73
CA PRO A 699 -32.05 23.62 17.69
C PRO A 699 -30.70 23.26 17.08
N VAL A 700 -29.72 24.14 17.24
CA VAL A 700 -28.32 23.84 16.89
C VAL A 700 -27.58 23.42 18.15
N MET A 701 -26.92 22.28 18.07
CA MET A 701 -26.22 21.61 19.16
C MET A 701 -24.72 21.62 18.91
N GLN A 702 -23.93 21.69 19.98
CA GLN A 702 -22.49 21.48 19.94
C GLN A 702 -22.09 20.39 20.92
N VAL A 703 -21.12 19.57 20.53
CA VAL A 703 -20.54 18.56 21.41
C VAL A 703 -19.81 19.27 22.56
N SER A 704 -20.23 19.02 23.80
CA SER A 704 -19.68 19.67 25.00
C SER A 704 -18.53 18.91 25.64
N ASN A 705 -18.40 17.60 25.36
CA ASN A 705 -17.32 16.73 25.81
C ASN A 705 -16.42 16.29 24.65
N GLY A 706 -16.07 17.24 23.76
CA GLY A 706 -15.11 17.00 22.69
C GLY A 706 -13.77 16.52 23.23
N TYR A 707 -13.06 15.70 22.46
CA TYR A 707 -11.85 15.03 22.93
C TYR A 707 -10.78 15.00 21.83
N CYS A 708 -9.52 14.90 22.25
CA CYS A 708 -8.40 14.96 21.32
C CYS A 708 -8.41 13.78 20.34
N ARG A 709 -7.82 13.96 19.16
CA ARG A 709 -7.89 12.97 18.07
C ARG A 709 -7.38 11.59 18.46
N ASP A 710 -6.34 11.50 19.29
CA ASP A 710 -5.69 10.27 19.76
C ASP A 710 -6.20 9.80 21.14
N CYS A 711 -7.05 10.58 21.79
CA CYS A 711 -7.66 10.24 23.07
C CYS A 711 -8.68 9.09 22.90
N PRO A 712 -8.89 8.27 23.95
CA PRO A 712 -10.03 7.35 23.99
C PRO A 712 -11.36 8.09 23.80
N ALA A 713 -12.22 7.56 22.94
CA ALA A 713 -13.55 8.10 22.74
C ALA A 713 -14.40 8.00 24.03
N PRO A 714 -15.23 9.00 24.34
CA PRO A 714 -16.20 8.90 25.42
C PRO A 714 -17.29 7.89 25.07
N ASP A 715 -17.84 7.22 26.10
CA ASP A 715 -18.95 6.26 25.93
C ASP A 715 -20.13 6.88 25.19
N GLN A 716 -20.42 8.17 25.46
CA GLN A 716 -21.44 8.96 24.77
C GLN A 716 -20.99 10.41 24.59
N LEU A 717 -21.36 10.99 23.45
CA LEU A 717 -21.21 12.43 23.22
C LEU A 717 -22.33 13.18 23.95
N GLU A 718 -21.94 14.27 24.62
CA GLU A 718 -22.83 15.20 25.28
C GLU A 718 -23.04 16.42 24.37
N PHE A 719 -24.26 16.94 24.34
CA PHE A 719 -24.63 18.03 23.45
C PHE A 719 -25.24 19.20 24.23
N THR A 720 -24.75 20.40 23.93
CA THR A 720 -25.30 21.66 24.46
C THR A 720 -25.95 22.45 23.33
N GLN A 721 -27.17 22.96 23.55
CA GLN A 721 -27.81 23.84 22.58
C GLN A 721 -27.11 25.20 22.59
N ILE A 722 -26.65 25.65 21.42
CA ILE A 722 -25.89 26.90 21.24
C ILE A 722 -26.63 27.95 20.42
N GLY A 723 -27.80 27.61 19.87
CA GLY A 723 -28.56 28.50 19.01
C GLY A 723 -29.68 27.79 18.25
N THR A 724 -30.11 28.41 17.15
CA THR A 724 -31.14 27.89 16.26
C THR A 724 -30.82 28.14 14.79
N ILE A 725 -31.42 27.34 13.92
CA ILE A 725 -31.32 27.47 12.47
C ILE A 725 -32.71 27.28 11.83
N ARG A 726 -32.98 28.00 10.75
CA ARG A 726 -34.08 27.73 9.82
C ARG A 726 -33.50 27.48 8.44
N VAL A 727 -33.89 26.38 7.83
CA VAL A 727 -33.37 25.95 6.52
C VAL A 727 -34.52 25.84 5.53
N ASN A 728 -34.40 26.49 4.39
CA ASN A 728 -35.31 26.34 3.25
C ASN A 728 -34.49 25.79 2.07
N LEU A 729 -34.67 24.52 1.73
CA LEU A 729 -33.94 23.87 0.65
C LEU A 729 -34.85 23.68 -0.57
N SER A 730 -34.33 24.02 -1.74
CA SER A 730 -34.98 23.82 -3.03
C SER A 730 -34.16 22.84 -3.87
N THR A 731 -34.83 21.97 -4.62
CA THR A 731 -34.20 21.18 -5.69
C THR A 731 -34.35 21.85 -7.07
N GLY A 732 -35.16 22.91 -7.16
CA GLY A 732 -35.31 23.71 -8.37
C GLY A 732 -34.08 24.57 -8.65
N ASN A 733 -33.75 24.75 -9.94
CA ASN A 733 -32.70 25.65 -10.41
C ASN A 733 -31.30 25.39 -9.79
N GLY A 734 -30.94 24.11 -9.57
CA GLY A 734 -29.66 23.72 -8.98
C GLY A 734 -29.50 24.15 -7.51
N GLY A 735 -30.61 24.31 -6.78
CA GLY A 735 -30.61 24.73 -5.38
C GLY A 735 -30.52 26.24 -5.14
N ALA A 736 -30.55 27.06 -6.20
CA ALA A 736 -30.31 28.51 -6.13
C ALA A 736 -31.29 29.32 -5.25
N ASP A 737 -32.48 28.78 -4.98
CA ASP A 737 -33.48 29.43 -4.12
C ASP A 737 -33.35 29.02 -2.64
N SER A 738 -32.32 28.25 -2.29
CA SER A 738 -32.14 27.74 -0.93
C SER A 738 -31.58 28.83 -0.01
N THR A 739 -32.13 28.92 1.21
CA THR A 739 -31.73 29.92 2.20
C THR A 739 -31.55 29.33 3.59
N VAL A 740 -30.66 29.95 4.35
CA VAL A 740 -30.40 29.64 5.75
C VAL A 740 -30.46 30.90 6.61
N SER A 741 -31.23 30.82 7.69
CA SER A 741 -31.16 31.76 8.81
C SER A 741 -30.54 31.04 10.00
N LEU A 742 -29.38 31.51 10.48
CA LEU A 742 -28.59 30.90 11.55
C LEU A 742 -28.28 31.92 12.64
N ASP A 743 -28.44 31.54 13.90
CA ASP A 743 -28.06 32.35 15.07
C ASP A 743 -27.48 31.45 16.15
N VAL A 744 -26.16 31.48 16.32
CA VAL A 744 -25.42 30.61 17.24
C VAL A 744 -24.39 31.39 18.05
N THR A 745 -24.09 30.92 19.26
CA THR A 745 -23.04 31.46 20.13
C THR A 745 -22.04 30.38 20.51
N TYR A 746 -20.74 30.63 20.37
CA TYR A 746 -19.72 29.69 20.85
C TYR A 746 -19.61 29.76 22.39
N PRO A 747 -19.72 28.64 23.13
CA PRO A 747 -19.72 28.60 24.58
C PRO A 747 -18.32 28.67 25.22
N GLY A 748 -17.24 28.56 24.43
CA GLY A 748 -15.86 28.63 24.92
C GLY A 748 -15.44 30.04 25.39
N ALA A 749 -14.22 30.14 25.94
CA ALA A 749 -13.69 31.39 26.50
C ALA A 749 -13.51 32.49 25.43
N GLU A 750 -13.24 32.08 24.19
CA GLU A 750 -13.21 32.93 23.01
C GLU A 750 -14.59 33.58 22.79
N GLY A 751 -15.66 32.84 23.02
CA GLY A 751 -17.03 33.28 22.75
C GLY A 751 -17.26 33.61 21.27
N GLY A 752 -18.29 34.43 21.03
CA GLY A 752 -18.63 34.92 19.69
C GLY A 752 -20.04 34.49 19.27
N ARG A 753 -20.74 35.39 18.60
CA ARG A 753 -22.08 35.14 18.06
C ARG A 753 -22.02 35.22 16.55
N PHE A 754 -22.45 34.17 15.87
CA PHE A 754 -22.50 34.09 14.42
C PHE A 754 -23.95 34.13 13.96
N THR A 755 -24.31 35.16 13.19
CA THR A 755 -25.67 35.39 12.71
C THR A 755 -25.72 35.60 11.22
N ARG A 756 -26.70 34.97 10.58
CA ARG A 756 -27.09 35.17 9.18
C ARG A 756 -28.59 35.07 9.06
N THR A 757 -29.19 35.92 8.23
CA THR A 757 -30.64 35.95 8.01
C THR A 757 -30.89 35.81 6.53
N ASP A 758 -31.67 34.80 6.16
CA ASP A 758 -32.05 34.44 4.79
C ASP A 758 -30.85 34.44 3.83
N SER A 759 -29.73 33.90 4.31
CA SER A 759 -28.49 33.85 3.55
C SER A 759 -28.63 32.83 2.42
N PRO A 760 -28.40 33.22 1.16
CA PRO A 760 -28.48 32.30 0.03
C PRO A 760 -27.38 31.26 0.13
N ILE A 761 -27.72 30.00 -0.09
CA ILE A 761 -26.77 28.89 -0.15
C ILE A 761 -26.95 28.10 -1.44
N VAL A 762 -25.85 27.57 -1.96
CA VAL A 762 -25.82 26.72 -3.15
C VAL A 762 -25.05 25.43 -2.84
N PRO A 763 -25.37 24.32 -3.51
CA PRO A 763 -24.60 23.09 -3.37
C PRO A 763 -23.22 23.28 -4.00
N GLY A 764 -22.16 22.96 -3.26
CA GLY A 764 -20.78 23.04 -3.75
C GLY A 764 -20.36 21.88 -4.65
N SER A 765 -21.20 20.86 -4.77
CA SER A 765 -21.01 19.72 -5.68
C SER A 765 -21.71 19.89 -7.04
N GLU A 766 -22.19 21.10 -7.38
CA GLU A 766 -22.67 21.49 -8.73
C GLU A 766 -21.98 22.79 -9.18
N PRO A 767 -21.51 22.94 -10.44
CA PRO A 767 -20.79 24.14 -10.84
C PRO A 767 -21.80 25.24 -11.22
N GLN A 768 -21.62 26.43 -10.67
CA GLN A 768 -21.98 27.64 -11.40
C GLN A 768 -20.71 28.24 -11.98
N PHE A 769 -20.46 27.95 -13.26
CA PHE A 769 -19.59 28.73 -14.14
C PHE A 769 -20.44 29.49 -15.14
#